data_AF-A0A7C2J5H8-F1
#
_entry.id   AF-A0A7C2J5H8-F1
#
_cell.length_a   1.000
_cell.length_b   1.000
_cell.length_c   1.000
_cell.angle_alpha   90.00
_cell.angle_beta   90.00
_cell.angle_gamma   90.00
#
_symmetry.space_group_name_H-M   'P 1'
#
loop_
_entity.id
_entity.type
_entity.pdbx_description
1 polymer ?
#
loop_
_entity_poly.entity_id
_entity_poly.type
_entity_poly.pdbx_seq_one_letter_code
_entity_poly.pdbx_strand_id
1 'polypeptide(L)'
;MRLLVCHLLLAAALAADCVSLSPPAAGSACVAPEGLLRWKEPAGETETATLPPHQHEKTIWDPAVDRYRMLSGDARFELRARGKQFLEIFIAVTDEGDRSFSVEVNGKAADTRHLGKPAPARLMPRRRTRRLSLVALVHGPAELRVRTDAPRYGISVVRWTPVRDFEERLVPAWRARAQQLAARPLFEAEGERPAQRRNYLEQLYERLSVSAQSEVRREARIGLARTAYWLAAENHEPRDIERAAVLLEEALRLAPRDRLVRQMVSAFCTGLNTGSGRPMAERAFCRHVEPVNWEIPLPFTPRTAPQWALVQRRLARRMEAITSWWVNERQHPSGELGGEWGDDVEILRSWGPQALGFGSEAAARGLRRLADGLWSSGVLEHGYDRRVSDVEHSAEPTTDTQPLLAALDPDSEEVRARLKLTSECAWNWIARQPDGRWRFRGAWFNCRQIDPKPERALDVHLNMRAMGPALWLAYFRRDKKLVELLARWGESWLEAMRRTDHGKPAGLIPSAVRSRDGEYLIGSGPWDKPEAEWDYYQWSGRSQEAITSLWLALHDLTGEARWLEAVGESFAVLARCEPYGRYCEAIRRTPEAFYEWRRRSADARFDQAMSYSTAASDDTRLERMTRLATEAERRLAHNFDMFTSEVLYTDRVYYAPPVDYQLFLFGGAPPRGERYPSFALSWPPARAEFARAVLEAAPASLRIRMYSFEPTSVTIPVRFWRLEPAKYRWELKDLAGRLLASGELRADRLPLLAEFPLPPAKEVTLSVHRLPG
;
A
#
# COMPACT_ATOMS: atom_id res chain seq x y z
N MET A 1 -6.39 -13.67 -38.54
CA MET A 1 -5.09 -14.36 -38.32
C MET A 1 -4.96 -14.87 -36.87
N ARG A 2 -6.02 -15.51 -36.37
CA ARG A 2 -6.11 -16.13 -35.04
C ARG A 2 -6.43 -17.59 -35.33
N LEU A 3 -5.47 -18.51 -35.19
CA LEU A 3 -5.66 -19.98 -35.06
C LEU A 3 -4.37 -20.83 -35.22
N LEU A 4 -3.18 -20.24 -35.36
CA LEU A 4 -1.96 -21.04 -35.64
C LEU A 4 -0.80 -20.91 -34.63
N VAL A 5 -1.08 -20.60 -33.35
CA VAL A 5 -0.04 -20.51 -32.29
C VAL A 5 -0.25 -21.52 -31.14
N CYS A 6 -1.27 -22.38 -31.21
CA CYS A 6 -1.63 -23.25 -30.09
C CYS A 6 -0.90 -24.61 -30.02
N HIS A 7 0.13 -24.88 -30.83
CA HIS A 7 0.77 -26.22 -30.88
C HIS A 7 2.31 -26.25 -30.82
N LEU A 8 2.97 -25.27 -30.20
CA LEU A 8 4.44 -25.32 -29.97
C LEU A 8 4.90 -25.22 -28.50
N LEU A 9 4.00 -25.40 -27.53
CA LEU A 9 4.33 -25.57 -26.12
C LEU A 9 4.01 -26.99 -25.62
N LEU A 10 4.29 -28.00 -26.45
CA LEU A 10 4.47 -29.36 -25.96
C LEU A 10 5.81 -29.41 -25.21
N ALA A 11 5.72 -29.63 -23.90
CA ALA A 11 6.77 -30.07 -22.98
C ALA A 11 8.20 -29.99 -23.53
N ALA A 12 8.96 -28.98 -23.11
CA ALA A 12 10.40 -29.09 -22.99
C ALA A 12 10.72 -30.12 -21.87
N ALA A 13 10.36 -31.38 -22.09
CA ALA A 13 10.78 -32.51 -21.28
C ALA A 13 12.28 -32.73 -21.54
N LEU A 14 13.08 -32.03 -20.74
CA LEU A 14 14.18 -32.56 -19.93
C LEU A 14 15.16 -33.50 -20.67
N ALA A 15 16.31 -32.92 -21.02
CA ALA A 15 17.59 -33.65 -21.01
C ALA A 15 18.33 -33.41 -19.67
N ALA A 16 17.56 -33.25 -18.59
CA ALA A 16 18.08 -33.17 -17.23
C ALA A 16 17.62 -34.45 -16.53
N ASP A 17 18.57 -35.20 -16.00
CA ASP A 17 18.25 -36.35 -15.17
C ASP A 17 17.83 -35.83 -13.80
N CYS A 18 16.82 -36.45 -13.19
CA CYS A 18 16.40 -36.11 -11.85
C CYS A 18 15.87 -37.30 -11.08
N VAL A 19 16.05 -37.23 -9.77
CA VAL A 19 15.56 -38.21 -8.80
C VAL A 19 14.56 -37.54 -7.89
N SER A 20 13.36 -38.10 -7.79
CA SER A 20 12.43 -37.76 -6.71
C SER A 20 12.72 -38.63 -5.48
N LEU A 21 12.75 -38.00 -4.31
CA LEU A 21 12.91 -38.72 -3.03
C LEU A 21 11.57 -39.21 -2.47
N SER A 22 10.46 -38.84 -3.11
CA SER A 22 9.12 -39.35 -2.86
C SER A 22 8.64 -40.14 -4.08
N PRO A 23 7.62 -41.03 -3.96
CA PRO A 23 7.03 -41.66 -5.13
C PRO A 23 6.58 -40.59 -6.14
N PRO A 24 7.02 -40.66 -7.41
CA PRO A 24 6.74 -39.60 -8.37
C PRO A 24 5.24 -39.47 -8.61
N ALA A 25 4.77 -38.23 -8.76
CA ALA A 25 3.39 -37.96 -9.18
C ALA A 25 3.22 -38.31 -10.67
N ALA A 26 1.99 -38.61 -11.09
CA ALA A 26 1.69 -38.85 -12.50
C ALA A 26 2.14 -37.65 -13.36
N GLY A 27 2.86 -37.93 -14.45
CA GLY A 27 3.39 -36.90 -15.35
C GLY A 27 4.73 -36.27 -14.94
N SER A 28 5.36 -36.72 -13.85
CA SER A 28 6.74 -36.33 -13.51
C SER A 28 7.74 -37.03 -14.42
N ALA A 29 8.77 -36.28 -14.85
CA ALA A 29 9.92 -36.85 -15.53
C ALA A 29 11.02 -37.32 -14.56
N CYS A 30 10.89 -37.00 -13.27
CA CYS A 30 11.81 -37.45 -12.23
C CYS A 30 11.39 -38.83 -11.74
N VAL A 31 12.22 -39.84 -12.01
CA VAL A 31 11.97 -41.22 -11.61
C VAL A 31 12.73 -41.58 -10.33
N ALA A 32 12.39 -42.72 -9.73
CA ALA A 32 13.09 -43.25 -8.56
C ALA A 32 14.58 -43.53 -8.88
N PRO A 33 15.49 -43.47 -7.88
CA PRO A 33 16.93 -43.47 -8.14
C PRO A 33 17.45 -44.82 -8.66
N GLU A 34 17.86 -44.89 -9.92
CA GLU A 34 18.80 -45.93 -10.38
C GLU A 34 19.92 -45.33 -11.25
N GLY A 35 21.17 -45.68 -10.93
CA GLY A 35 22.35 -45.46 -11.77
C GLY A 35 23.27 -44.30 -11.38
N LEU A 36 22.81 -43.05 -11.50
CA LEU A 36 23.69 -41.86 -11.54
C LEU A 36 23.71 -40.99 -10.28
N LEU A 37 22.73 -41.13 -9.39
CA LEU A 37 22.72 -40.49 -8.07
C LEU A 37 22.34 -41.53 -7.02
N ARG A 38 23.23 -41.79 -6.05
CA ARG A 38 22.98 -42.74 -4.97
C ARG A 38 22.83 -42.00 -3.64
N TRP A 39 21.72 -42.21 -2.96
CA TRP A 39 21.55 -41.76 -1.58
C TRP A 39 22.33 -42.68 -0.64
N LYS A 40 23.34 -42.16 0.07
CA LYS A 40 24.26 -42.99 0.88
C LYS A 40 23.68 -43.36 2.25
N GLU A 41 23.03 -42.40 2.91
CA GLU A 41 22.54 -42.53 4.27
C GLU A 41 21.15 -41.85 4.34
N PRO A 42 20.04 -42.61 4.30
CA PRO A 42 18.75 -42.02 4.59
C PRO A 42 18.73 -41.60 6.05
N ALA A 43 18.60 -40.30 6.30
CA ALA A 43 18.21 -39.80 7.61
C ALA A 43 16.96 -40.58 8.08
N GLY A 44 16.84 -40.83 9.39
CA GLY A 44 15.75 -41.64 9.94
C GLY A 44 14.37 -41.04 9.60
N GLU A 45 13.69 -41.59 8.60
CA GLU A 45 12.43 -41.03 8.07
C GLU A 45 11.40 -42.03 7.54
N THR A 46 10.15 -41.71 7.83
CA THR A 46 8.93 -42.42 7.39
C THR A 46 7.85 -41.50 6.78
N GLU A 47 8.02 -40.17 6.84
CA GLU A 47 7.12 -39.08 6.40
C GLU A 47 7.14 -38.68 4.90
N THR A 48 6.10 -38.91 4.08
CA THR A 48 5.93 -38.18 2.80
C THR A 48 4.80 -37.17 2.88
N ALA A 49 5.01 -35.98 2.36
CA ALA A 49 4.02 -34.91 2.37
C ALA A 49 3.96 -34.16 1.03
N THR A 50 2.81 -33.54 0.77
CA THR A 50 2.54 -32.79 -0.46
C THR A 50 2.47 -31.30 -0.17
N LEU A 51 3.08 -30.52 -1.04
CA LEU A 51 3.06 -29.08 -1.07
C LEU A 51 1.92 -28.57 -1.97
N PRO A 52 1.37 -27.37 -1.72
CA PRO A 52 0.48 -26.71 -2.67
C PRO A 52 1.12 -26.62 -4.07
N PRO A 53 0.40 -26.94 -5.16
CA PRO A 53 0.97 -26.92 -6.49
C PRO A 53 1.31 -25.49 -6.97
N HIS A 54 2.11 -25.40 -8.03
CA HIS A 54 2.39 -24.15 -8.78
C HIS A 54 3.03 -23.01 -7.97
N GLN A 55 4.05 -23.31 -7.15
CA GLN A 55 4.89 -22.27 -6.52
C GLN A 55 6.26 -22.09 -7.19
N HIS A 56 6.62 -22.97 -8.13
CA HIS A 56 7.81 -22.82 -8.95
C HIS A 56 7.42 -22.28 -10.32
N GLU A 57 8.34 -21.53 -10.93
CA GLU A 57 8.16 -21.04 -12.29
C GLU A 57 7.99 -22.23 -13.25
N LYS A 58 7.11 -22.10 -14.26
CA LYS A 58 6.67 -23.22 -15.12
C LYS A 58 7.81 -23.94 -15.84
N THR A 59 8.88 -23.25 -16.21
CA THR A 59 10.06 -23.83 -16.87
C THR A 59 10.99 -24.56 -15.90
N ILE A 60 10.76 -24.43 -14.59
CA ILE A 60 11.50 -25.10 -13.51
C ILE A 60 10.67 -26.25 -12.93
N TRP A 61 9.36 -26.05 -12.84
CA TRP A 61 8.40 -26.91 -12.17
C TRP A 61 8.33 -28.32 -12.77
N ASP A 62 8.26 -29.31 -11.90
CA ASP A 62 7.92 -30.71 -12.19
C ASP A 62 7.01 -31.20 -11.06
N PRO A 63 5.98 -32.03 -11.32
CA PRO A 63 5.08 -32.56 -10.29
C PRO A 63 5.78 -33.22 -9.09
N ALA A 64 6.98 -33.78 -9.26
CA ALA A 64 7.77 -34.35 -8.16
C ALA A 64 8.29 -33.30 -7.18
N VAL A 65 8.42 -32.03 -7.57
CA VAL A 65 8.87 -30.95 -6.69
C VAL A 65 7.84 -30.64 -5.60
N ASP A 66 6.55 -30.90 -5.86
CA ASP A 66 5.48 -30.69 -4.91
C ASP A 66 5.32 -31.84 -3.91
N ARG A 67 6.17 -32.87 -3.94
CA ARG A 67 6.20 -33.95 -2.94
C ARG A 67 7.59 -34.04 -2.32
N TYR A 68 7.65 -34.11 -0.99
CA TYR A 68 8.93 -34.16 -0.27
C TYR A 68 8.94 -35.27 0.77
N ARG A 69 10.17 -35.73 1.05
CA ARG A 69 10.49 -36.66 2.13
C ARG A 69 11.15 -35.90 3.28
N MET A 70 10.63 -36.04 4.49
CA MET A 70 10.93 -35.22 5.68
C MET A 70 12.14 -35.64 6.53
N LEU A 71 13.33 -35.11 6.27
CA LEU A 71 14.62 -35.47 6.87
C LEU A 71 14.95 -34.82 8.21
N SER A 72 15.83 -35.50 8.95
CA SER A 72 16.49 -35.00 10.17
C SER A 72 18.00 -35.20 10.06
N GLY A 73 18.78 -34.13 10.24
CA GLY A 73 20.23 -34.16 10.03
C GLY A 73 20.63 -34.08 8.55
N ASP A 74 21.91 -34.32 8.27
CA ASP A 74 22.46 -34.05 6.94
C ASP A 74 22.07 -35.12 5.91
N ALA A 75 21.62 -34.70 4.73
CA ALA A 75 21.37 -35.61 3.61
C ALA A 75 22.63 -35.76 2.75
N ARG A 76 23.05 -37.01 2.50
CA ARG A 76 24.28 -37.34 1.74
C ARG A 76 23.98 -38.08 0.44
N PHE A 77 24.49 -37.55 -0.67
CA PHE A 77 24.34 -38.16 -1.99
C PHE A 77 25.70 -38.40 -2.65
N GLU A 78 25.78 -39.45 -3.46
CA GLU A 78 26.88 -39.73 -4.37
C GLU A 78 26.42 -39.46 -5.80
N LEU A 79 26.90 -38.37 -6.40
CA LEU A 79 26.68 -38.10 -7.82
C LEU A 79 27.74 -38.87 -8.62
N ARG A 80 27.31 -39.83 -9.44
CA ARG A 80 28.17 -40.68 -10.29
C ARG A 80 28.25 -40.19 -11.74
N ALA A 81 27.41 -39.21 -12.12
CA ALA A 81 27.50 -38.53 -13.41
C ALA A 81 28.93 -37.97 -13.61
N ARG A 82 29.52 -38.20 -14.78
CA ARG A 82 30.89 -37.73 -15.09
C ARG A 82 30.87 -36.32 -15.67
N GLY A 83 31.96 -35.58 -15.46
CA GLY A 83 32.15 -34.24 -16.02
C GLY A 83 31.42 -33.15 -15.24
N LYS A 84 31.35 -31.94 -15.82
CA LYS A 84 30.69 -30.80 -15.19
C LYS A 84 29.17 -30.91 -15.30
N GLN A 85 28.50 -30.81 -14.16
CA GLN A 85 27.05 -30.90 -13.98
C GLN A 85 26.54 -29.62 -13.28
N PHE A 86 25.40 -29.11 -13.70
CA PHE A 86 24.59 -28.15 -12.96
C PHE A 86 23.62 -28.92 -12.07
N LEU A 87 23.68 -28.69 -10.76
CA LEU A 87 22.92 -29.39 -9.74
C LEU A 87 21.83 -28.47 -9.16
N GLU A 88 20.63 -29.00 -8.96
CA GLU A 88 19.54 -28.37 -8.23
C GLU A 88 19.01 -29.31 -7.14
N ILE A 89 18.83 -28.80 -5.92
CA ILE A 89 18.21 -29.52 -4.80
C ILE A 89 17.02 -28.71 -4.30
N PHE A 90 15.82 -29.28 -4.39
CA PHE A 90 14.57 -28.65 -3.98
C PHE A 90 14.25 -29.03 -2.53
N ILE A 91 14.17 -28.02 -1.66
CA ILE A 91 14.00 -28.20 -0.22
C ILE A 91 12.69 -27.55 0.25
N ALA A 92 11.96 -28.28 1.10
CA ALA A 92 10.77 -27.84 1.81
C ALA A 92 11.13 -27.60 3.28
N VAL A 93 10.77 -26.46 3.85
CA VAL A 93 11.11 -26.11 5.24
C VAL A 93 9.82 -25.94 6.01
N THR A 94 9.54 -26.91 6.88
CA THR A 94 8.33 -26.97 7.72
C THR A 94 8.48 -26.20 9.02
N ASP A 95 9.71 -25.82 9.36
CA ASP A 95 10.03 -25.02 10.52
C ASP A 95 9.81 -23.52 10.26
N GLU A 96 9.49 -22.77 11.31
CA GLU A 96 9.28 -21.33 11.32
C GLU A 96 10.50 -20.56 11.86
N GLY A 97 11.57 -21.25 12.27
CA GLY A 97 12.84 -20.65 12.74
C GLY A 97 13.68 -19.95 11.66
N ASP A 98 14.71 -19.22 12.12
CA ASP A 98 15.82 -18.78 11.26
C ASP A 98 16.65 -20.01 10.94
N ARG A 99 16.84 -20.31 9.65
CA ARG A 99 17.49 -21.52 9.19
C ARG A 99 18.52 -21.24 8.11
N SER A 100 19.63 -21.96 8.13
CA SER A 100 20.62 -22.01 7.06
C SER A 100 20.57 -23.37 6.37
N PHE A 101 20.66 -23.36 5.05
CA PHE A 101 20.78 -24.55 4.23
C PHE A 101 21.98 -24.37 3.32
N SER A 102 22.91 -25.32 3.32
CA SER A 102 24.01 -25.33 2.36
C SER A 102 24.11 -26.67 1.65
N VAL A 103 24.55 -26.64 0.40
CA VAL A 103 24.99 -27.84 -0.31
C VAL A 103 26.51 -27.81 -0.36
N GLU A 104 27.14 -28.83 0.19
CA GLU A 104 28.57 -29.07 0.09
C GLU A 104 28.86 -30.05 -1.04
N VAL A 105 29.91 -29.76 -1.80
CA VAL A 105 30.44 -30.60 -2.87
C VAL A 105 31.86 -30.99 -2.48
N ASN A 106 32.12 -32.28 -2.29
CA ASN A 106 33.41 -32.80 -1.82
C ASN A 106 33.92 -32.08 -0.55
N GLY A 107 33.01 -31.82 0.39
CA GLY A 107 33.30 -31.18 1.67
C GLY A 107 33.45 -29.65 1.65
N LYS A 108 33.22 -28.99 0.51
CA LYS A 108 33.23 -27.52 0.39
C LYS A 108 31.84 -26.99 0.10
N ALA A 109 31.39 -25.97 0.84
CA ALA A 109 30.12 -25.30 0.57
C ALA A 109 30.12 -24.70 -0.86
N ALA A 110 29.12 -25.06 -1.65
CA ALA A 110 28.93 -24.62 -3.03
C ALA A 110 27.79 -23.61 -3.18
N ASP A 111 26.73 -23.75 -2.39
CA ASP A 111 25.67 -22.75 -2.23
C ASP A 111 25.18 -22.75 -0.79
N THR A 112 24.80 -21.58 -0.28
CA THR A 112 24.27 -21.41 1.08
C THR A 112 23.14 -20.40 1.05
N ARG A 113 22.00 -20.79 1.60
CA ARG A 113 20.78 -20.00 1.69
C ARG A 113 20.40 -19.81 3.14
N HIS A 114 19.89 -18.63 3.44
CA HIS A 114 19.36 -18.30 4.76
C HIS A 114 17.87 -18.01 4.64
N LEU A 115 17.09 -18.68 5.48
CA LEU A 115 15.64 -18.51 5.62
C LEU A 115 15.34 -17.96 7.00
N GLY A 116 15.12 -16.65 7.12
CA GLY A 116 14.78 -16.06 8.42
C GLY A 116 13.38 -16.44 8.90
N LYS A 117 13.10 -16.31 10.20
CA LYS A 117 11.76 -16.48 10.80
C LYS A 117 10.71 -15.65 10.06
N PRO A 118 9.53 -16.16 9.70
CA PRO A 118 8.43 -15.28 9.30
C PRO A 118 8.33 -14.11 10.29
N ALA A 119 7.89 -12.94 9.81
CA ALA A 119 7.59 -11.77 10.64
C ALA A 119 6.96 -12.22 11.99
N PRO A 120 7.27 -11.57 13.13
CA PRO A 120 7.05 -12.10 14.47
C PRO A 120 5.76 -12.93 14.56
N ALA A 121 5.83 -14.15 15.09
CA ALA A 121 4.83 -15.24 15.02
C ALA A 121 3.35 -14.88 15.32
N ARG A 122 3.09 -13.64 15.73
CA ARG A 122 1.78 -12.97 15.79
C ARG A 122 1.22 -12.74 14.37
N LEU A 123 2.05 -12.34 13.41
CA LEU A 123 1.72 -11.88 12.05
C LEU A 123 1.47 -12.97 11.00
N MET A 124 1.46 -14.26 11.30
CA MET A 124 1.08 -15.25 10.28
C MET A 124 0.32 -16.43 10.88
N PRO A 125 -0.80 -16.87 10.27
CA PRO A 125 -1.41 -18.13 10.63
C PRO A 125 -0.38 -19.26 10.49
N ARG A 126 -0.27 -20.07 11.54
CA ARG A 126 0.68 -21.19 11.68
C ARG A 126 0.70 -22.11 10.45
N ARG A 127 1.91 -22.61 10.15
CA ARG A 127 2.25 -23.66 9.16
C ARG A 127 2.12 -23.28 7.68
N ARG A 128 2.99 -22.39 7.21
CA ARG A 128 3.37 -22.39 5.78
C ARG A 128 4.72 -23.08 5.61
N THR A 129 4.72 -24.23 4.95
CA THR A 129 5.97 -24.85 4.47
C THR A 129 6.64 -23.92 3.47
N ARG A 130 7.81 -23.40 3.84
CA ARG A 130 8.65 -22.55 2.98
C ARG A 130 9.41 -23.41 1.98
N ARG A 131 9.82 -22.84 0.84
CA ARG A 131 10.56 -23.56 -0.21
C ARG A 131 11.85 -22.83 -0.53
N LEU A 132 12.88 -23.58 -0.84
CA LEU A 132 14.16 -23.06 -1.32
C LEU A 132 14.76 -24.03 -2.34
N SER A 133 15.59 -23.51 -3.24
CA SER A 133 16.44 -24.31 -4.13
C SER A 133 17.90 -24.05 -3.79
N LEU A 134 18.70 -25.10 -3.66
CA LEU A 134 20.17 -25.00 -3.66
C LEU A 134 20.67 -25.30 -5.06
N VAL A 135 21.58 -24.48 -5.58
CA VAL A 135 22.10 -24.61 -6.95
C VAL A 135 23.62 -24.60 -6.98
N ALA A 136 24.25 -25.52 -7.71
CA ALA A 136 25.71 -25.62 -7.75
C ALA A 136 26.25 -26.13 -9.09
N LEU A 137 27.46 -25.73 -9.45
CA LEU A 137 28.25 -26.40 -10.48
C LEU A 137 29.13 -27.47 -9.83
N VAL A 138 29.01 -28.70 -10.28
CA VAL A 138 29.64 -29.89 -9.70
C VAL A 138 30.47 -30.60 -10.77
N HIS A 139 31.71 -30.98 -10.46
CA HIS A 139 32.49 -31.85 -11.33
C HIS A 139 32.42 -33.28 -10.79
N GLY A 140 31.64 -34.15 -11.45
CA GLY A 140 31.39 -35.50 -10.99
C GLY A 140 32.42 -36.54 -11.47
N PRO A 141 32.58 -37.68 -10.77
CA PRO A 141 31.82 -38.07 -9.57
C PRO A 141 32.10 -37.20 -8.35
N ALA A 142 31.08 -36.92 -7.54
CA ALA A 142 31.19 -36.04 -6.38
C ALA A 142 30.32 -36.50 -5.21
N GLU A 143 30.79 -36.21 -4.00
CA GLU A 143 30.00 -36.35 -2.78
C GLU A 143 29.25 -35.03 -2.51
N LEU A 144 27.94 -35.15 -2.31
CA LEU A 144 27.05 -34.04 -2.01
C LEU A 144 26.54 -34.18 -0.58
N ARG A 145 26.54 -33.09 0.18
CA ARG A 145 25.97 -33.06 1.53
C ARG A 145 25.11 -31.82 1.69
N VAL A 146 23.83 -32.00 1.98
CA VAL A 146 22.96 -30.90 2.41
C VAL A 146 23.14 -30.73 3.91
N ARG A 147 23.65 -29.58 4.35
CA ARG A 147 23.77 -29.21 5.76
C ARG A 147 22.73 -28.18 6.14
N THR A 148 22.18 -28.32 7.34
CA THR A 148 21.25 -27.33 7.90
C THR A 148 21.24 -27.36 9.41
N ASP A 149 20.90 -26.23 10.02
CA ASP A 149 20.55 -26.10 11.44
C ASP A 149 19.06 -26.38 11.71
N ALA A 150 18.28 -26.72 10.68
CA ALA A 150 16.89 -27.13 10.82
C ALA A 150 16.80 -28.52 11.47
N PRO A 151 15.99 -28.69 12.53
CA PRO A 151 15.81 -29.99 13.17
C PRO A 151 15.15 -30.99 12.23
N ARG A 152 14.25 -30.49 11.35
CA ARG A 152 13.61 -31.27 10.30
C ARG A 152 13.38 -30.41 9.04
N TYR A 153 13.52 -31.00 7.86
CA TYR A 153 13.27 -30.37 6.56
C TYR A 153 12.94 -31.42 5.51
N GLY A 154 12.26 -31.06 4.43
CA GLY A 154 11.98 -31.94 3.32
C GLY A 154 12.95 -31.77 2.16
N ILE A 155 13.32 -32.84 1.47
CA ILE A 155 13.86 -32.77 0.10
C ILE A 155 12.83 -33.38 -0.87
N SER A 156 12.53 -32.65 -1.94
CA SER A 156 11.63 -33.11 -3.00
C SER A 156 12.38 -33.83 -4.11
N VAL A 157 13.28 -33.12 -4.76
CA VAL A 157 13.96 -33.54 -5.99
C VAL A 157 15.43 -33.14 -5.92
N VAL A 158 16.29 -34.02 -6.42
CA VAL A 158 17.67 -33.69 -6.81
C VAL A 158 17.77 -33.85 -8.32
N ARG A 159 18.09 -32.76 -9.02
CA ARG A 159 18.20 -32.70 -10.48
C ARG A 159 19.63 -32.35 -10.87
N TRP A 160 20.16 -33.00 -11.91
CA TRP A 160 21.45 -32.64 -12.48
C TRP A 160 21.37 -32.57 -14.01
N THR A 161 22.11 -31.64 -14.59
CA THR A 161 22.16 -31.40 -16.03
C THR A 161 23.61 -31.25 -16.48
N PRO A 162 24.08 -31.91 -17.55
CA PRO A 162 25.40 -31.62 -18.09
C PRO A 162 25.56 -30.12 -18.34
N VAL A 163 26.68 -29.51 -17.92
CA VAL A 163 26.87 -28.05 -18.04
C VAL A 163 26.72 -27.58 -19.48
N ARG A 164 27.08 -28.41 -20.46
CA ARG A 164 26.83 -28.12 -21.87
C ARG A 164 25.34 -27.88 -22.16
N ASP A 165 24.46 -28.79 -21.72
CA ASP A 165 23.01 -28.67 -21.95
C ASP A 165 22.39 -27.54 -21.12
N PHE A 166 22.93 -27.30 -19.92
CA PHE A 166 22.57 -26.14 -19.10
C PHE A 166 22.87 -24.83 -19.85
N GLU A 167 24.08 -24.66 -20.40
CA GLU A 167 24.49 -23.44 -21.11
C GLU A 167 23.84 -23.29 -22.49
N GLU A 168 23.73 -24.38 -23.26
CA GLU A 168 23.23 -24.34 -24.65
C GLU A 168 21.69 -24.29 -24.72
N ARG A 169 20.97 -24.82 -23.71
CA ARG A 169 19.51 -24.96 -23.76
C ARG A 169 18.78 -24.27 -22.62
N LEU A 170 19.18 -24.50 -21.37
CA LEU A 170 18.43 -23.96 -20.21
C LEU A 170 18.70 -22.47 -19.99
N VAL A 171 19.95 -22.02 -20.08
CA VAL A 171 20.32 -20.62 -19.90
C VAL A 171 19.58 -19.70 -20.88
N PRO A 172 19.55 -19.95 -22.21
CA PRO A 172 18.79 -19.12 -23.13
C PRO A 172 17.29 -19.08 -22.82
N ALA A 173 16.69 -20.23 -22.49
CA ALA A 173 15.27 -20.33 -22.18
C ALA A 173 14.91 -19.59 -20.89
N TRP A 174 15.65 -19.81 -19.80
CA TRP A 174 15.43 -19.14 -18.52
C TRP A 174 15.74 -17.65 -18.59
N ARG A 175 16.76 -17.24 -19.34
CA ARG A 175 17.06 -15.82 -19.57
C ARG A 175 15.94 -15.14 -20.34
N ALA A 176 15.46 -15.73 -21.43
CA ALA A 176 14.33 -15.20 -22.18
C ALA A 176 13.07 -15.08 -21.31
N ARG A 177 12.77 -16.10 -20.49
CA ARG A 177 11.65 -16.08 -19.55
C ARG A 177 11.82 -15.01 -18.47
N ALA A 178 13.02 -14.86 -17.90
CA ALA A 178 13.30 -13.82 -16.91
C ALA A 178 13.15 -12.41 -17.50
N GLN A 179 13.66 -12.19 -18.71
CA GLN A 179 13.51 -10.92 -19.43
C GLN A 179 12.05 -10.60 -19.75
N GLN A 180 11.27 -11.60 -20.14
CA GLN A 180 9.83 -11.46 -20.37
C GLN A 180 9.10 -11.03 -19.09
N LEU A 181 9.31 -11.74 -17.98
CA LEU A 181 8.71 -11.42 -16.68
C LEU A 181 9.17 -10.05 -16.17
N ALA A 182 10.45 -9.70 -16.35
CA ALA A 182 11.02 -8.44 -15.94
C ALA A 182 10.45 -7.24 -16.72
N ALA A 183 10.15 -7.43 -18.02
CA ALA A 183 9.55 -6.41 -18.88
C ALA A 183 8.03 -6.25 -18.65
N ARG A 184 7.35 -7.29 -18.16
CA ARG A 184 5.92 -7.29 -17.87
C ARG A 184 5.64 -7.79 -16.45
N PRO A 185 6.01 -7.03 -15.42
CA PRO A 185 6.03 -7.53 -14.06
C PRO A 185 4.66 -7.85 -13.47
N LEU A 186 3.56 -7.29 -14.01
CA LEU A 186 2.22 -7.43 -13.40
C LEU A 186 1.19 -8.15 -14.28
N PHE A 187 1.18 -7.90 -15.61
CA PHE A 187 0.23 -8.53 -16.54
C PHE A 187 0.87 -9.62 -17.40
N GLU A 188 0.27 -10.81 -17.46
CA GLU A 188 0.54 -11.87 -18.45
C GLU A 188 -0.75 -12.67 -18.71
N ALA A 189 -0.84 -13.28 -19.89
CA ALA A 189 -2.01 -14.01 -20.38
C ALA A 189 -2.13 -15.45 -19.85
N GLU A 190 -1.17 -15.97 -19.08
CA GLU A 190 -1.05 -17.40 -18.79
C GLU A 190 -1.52 -17.84 -17.39
N GLY A 191 -2.43 -17.09 -16.76
CA GLY A 191 -3.09 -17.48 -15.51
C GLY A 191 -2.18 -17.53 -14.26
N GLU A 192 -0.98 -16.94 -14.32
CA GLU A 192 -0.06 -16.86 -13.18
C GLU A 192 -0.44 -15.73 -12.23
N ARG A 193 -0.35 -15.98 -10.92
CA ARG A 193 -0.63 -14.97 -9.90
C ARG A 193 0.46 -13.90 -9.90
N PRO A 194 0.12 -12.61 -10.05
CA PRO A 194 1.11 -11.54 -10.02
C PRO A 194 1.98 -11.53 -8.76
N ALA A 195 1.39 -11.81 -7.60
CA ALA A 195 2.10 -11.90 -6.31
C ALA A 195 3.24 -12.94 -6.28
N GLN A 196 3.25 -13.92 -7.18
CA GLN A 196 4.32 -14.93 -7.26
C GLN A 196 5.47 -14.53 -8.18
N ARG A 197 5.32 -13.49 -9.02
CA ARG A 197 6.29 -13.18 -10.09
C ARG A 197 7.64 -12.76 -9.59
N ARG A 198 7.70 -12.03 -8.47
CA ARG A 198 8.98 -11.72 -7.82
C ARG A 198 9.72 -13.01 -7.44
N ASN A 199 9.00 -14.01 -6.91
CA ASN A 199 9.58 -15.31 -6.59
C ASN A 199 10.04 -16.06 -7.86
N TYR A 200 9.31 -15.97 -8.97
CA TYR A 200 9.71 -16.58 -10.24
C TYR A 200 10.96 -15.94 -10.82
N LEU A 201 11.04 -14.61 -10.82
CA LEU A 201 12.25 -13.87 -11.21
C LEU A 201 13.44 -14.29 -10.35
N GLU A 202 13.25 -14.36 -9.03
CA GLU A 202 14.28 -14.80 -8.10
C GLU A 202 14.77 -16.21 -8.43
N GLN A 203 13.86 -17.17 -8.60
CA GLN A 203 14.18 -18.55 -8.97
C GLN A 203 14.97 -18.66 -10.27
N LEU A 204 14.60 -17.89 -11.30
CA LEU A 204 15.29 -17.88 -12.59
C LEU A 204 16.68 -17.25 -12.46
N TYR A 205 16.79 -16.08 -11.81
CA TYR A 205 18.06 -15.39 -11.67
C TYR A 205 19.05 -16.11 -10.76
N GLU A 206 18.59 -16.84 -9.73
CA GLU A 206 19.46 -17.71 -8.92
C GLU A 206 20.17 -18.74 -9.80
N ARG A 207 19.45 -19.37 -10.74
CA ARG A 207 19.99 -20.37 -11.67
C ARG A 207 20.90 -19.75 -12.72
N LEU A 208 20.51 -18.60 -13.28
CA LEU A 208 21.33 -17.87 -14.24
C LEU A 208 22.64 -17.33 -13.62
N SER A 209 22.66 -17.10 -12.31
CA SER A 209 23.82 -16.54 -11.60
C SER A 209 25.06 -17.46 -11.61
N VAL A 210 24.89 -18.75 -11.89
CA VAL A 210 25.99 -19.73 -11.98
C VAL A 210 26.44 -20.03 -13.41
N SER A 211 25.83 -19.43 -14.44
CA SER A 211 26.25 -19.61 -15.84
C SER A 211 27.72 -19.25 -16.06
N ALA A 212 28.40 -19.92 -16.98
CA ALA A 212 29.74 -19.59 -17.45
C ALA A 212 29.78 -18.29 -18.28
N GLN A 213 28.64 -17.84 -18.82
CA GLN A 213 28.49 -16.61 -19.60
C GLN A 213 28.49 -15.38 -18.68
N SER A 214 29.44 -14.45 -18.87
CA SER A 214 29.66 -13.32 -17.95
C SER A 214 28.53 -12.29 -18.00
N GLU A 215 27.97 -12.06 -19.18
CA GLU A 215 26.81 -11.20 -19.41
C GLU A 215 25.55 -11.75 -18.75
N VAL A 216 25.35 -13.08 -18.79
CA VAL A 216 24.22 -13.74 -18.13
C VAL A 216 24.35 -13.62 -16.62
N ARG A 217 25.55 -13.87 -16.06
CA ARG A 217 25.79 -13.67 -14.62
C ARG A 217 25.56 -12.22 -14.20
N ARG A 218 26.02 -11.25 -14.99
CA ARG A 218 25.82 -9.82 -14.70
C ARG A 218 24.33 -9.48 -14.66
N GLU A 219 23.57 -9.90 -15.65
CA GLU A 219 22.11 -9.71 -15.70
C GLU A 219 21.42 -10.36 -14.50
N ALA A 220 21.80 -11.60 -14.17
CA ALA A 220 21.26 -12.33 -13.03
C ALA A 220 21.52 -11.61 -11.70
N ARG A 221 22.71 -11.05 -11.50
CA ARG A 221 23.04 -10.29 -10.26
C ARG A 221 22.20 -9.03 -10.12
N ILE A 222 21.99 -8.30 -11.22
CA ILE A 222 21.09 -7.12 -11.24
C ILE A 222 19.65 -7.57 -10.97
N GLY A 223 19.19 -8.65 -11.59
CA GLY A 223 17.87 -9.23 -11.38
C GLY A 223 17.61 -9.67 -9.94
N LEU A 224 18.60 -10.31 -9.29
CA LEU A 224 18.53 -10.66 -7.87
C LEU A 224 18.43 -9.42 -6.99
N ALA A 225 19.24 -8.39 -7.25
CA ALA A 225 19.14 -7.12 -6.54
C ALA A 225 17.75 -6.47 -6.69
N ARG A 226 17.15 -6.52 -7.89
CA ARG A 226 15.78 -6.08 -8.14
C ARG A 226 14.76 -6.84 -7.29
N THR A 227 14.82 -8.17 -7.28
CA THR A 227 13.87 -8.98 -6.49
C THR A 227 14.01 -8.74 -5.00
N ALA A 228 15.23 -8.58 -4.50
CA ALA A 228 15.51 -8.30 -3.09
C ALA A 228 15.08 -6.88 -2.69
N TYR A 229 15.30 -5.87 -3.55
CA TYR A 229 14.81 -4.51 -3.32
C TYR A 229 13.30 -4.50 -3.09
N TRP A 230 12.52 -5.11 -4.00
CA TRP A 230 11.08 -5.10 -3.88
C TRP A 230 10.60 -5.89 -2.68
N LEU A 231 11.24 -7.03 -2.35
CA LEU A 231 10.93 -7.76 -1.12
C LEU A 231 11.17 -6.91 0.14
N ALA A 232 12.25 -6.13 0.17
CA ALA A 232 12.54 -5.22 1.27
C ALA A 232 11.56 -4.04 1.32
N ALA A 233 11.09 -3.55 0.17
CA ALA A 233 10.04 -2.54 0.10
C ALA A 233 8.70 -3.06 0.65
N GLU A 234 8.38 -4.32 0.33
CA GLU A 234 7.15 -5.00 0.73
C GLU A 234 7.12 -5.30 2.23
N ASN A 235 8.08 -6.10 2.70
CA ASN A 235 8.05 -6.59 4.06
C ASN A 235 8.61 -5.57 5.07
N HIS A 236 9.53 -4.72 4.62
CA HIS A 236 10.31 -3.80 5.47
C HIS A 236 10.98 -4.49 6.68
N GLU A 237 11.27 -5.79 6.57
CA GLU A 237 11.91 -6.57 7.62
C GLU A 237 13.43 -6.36 7.62
N PRO A 238 14.10 -6.26 8.79
CA PRO A 238 15.54 -5.99 8.87
C PRO A 238 16.41 -6.92 8.02
N ARG A 239 16.04 -8.20 7.90
CA ARG A 239 16.76 -9.18 7.08
C ARG A 239 16.61 -8.94 5.57
N ASP A 240 15.43 -8.49 5.13
CA ASP A 240 15.11 -8.30 3.72
C ASP A 240 15.83 -7.03 3.26
N ILE A 241 15.86 -6.02 4.14
CA ILE A 241 16.69 -4.82 4.03
C ILE A 241 18.19 -5.18 3.96
N GLU A 242 18.70 -6.04 4.84
CA GLU A 242 20.10 -6.47 4.81
C GLU A 242 20.44 -7.20 3.50
N ARG A 243 19.61 -8.16 3.09
CA ARG A 243 19.79 -8.89 1.84
C ARG A 243 19.77 -7.95 0.63
N ALA A 244 18.84 -7.01 0.58
CA ALA A 244 18.78 -6.00 -0.47
C ALA A 244 20.05 -5.15 -0.47
N ALA A 245 20.54 -4.70 0.69
CA ALA A 245 21.76 -3.91 0.80
C ALA A 245 22.98 -4.62 0.20
N VAL A 246 23.17 -5.91 0.54
CA VAL A 246 24.28 -6.73 0.02
C VAL A 246 24.20 -6.86 -1.51
N LEU A 247 23.03 -7.25 -2.03
CA LEU A 247 22.85 -7.46 -3.47
C LEU A 247 22.92 -6.15 -4.27
N LEU A 248 22.44 -5.04 -3.71
CA LEU A 248 22.55 -3.72 -4.32
C LEU A 248 24.00 -3.24 -4.37
N GLU A 249 24.80 -3.48 -3.33
CA GLU A 249 26.22 -3.15 -3.34
C GLU A 249 26.98 -3.98 -4.38
N GLU A 250 26.69 -5.29 -4.49
CA GLU A 250 27.24 -6.16 -5.54
C GLU A 250 26.85 -5.65 -6.93
N ALA A 251 25.56 -5.35 -7.15
CA ALA A 251 25.06 -4.84 -8.42
C ALA A 251 25.73 -3.50 -8.79
N LEU A 252 25.88 -2.58 -7.82
CA LEU A 252 26.54 -1.30 -8.02
C LEU A 252 28.02 -1.47 -8.41
N ARG A 253 28.73 -2.41 -7.80
CA ARG A 253 30.12 -2.72 -8.14
C ARG A 253 30.25 -3.31 -9.55
N LEU A 254 29.33 -4.20 -9.93
CA LEU A 254 29.31 -4.85 -11.25
C LEU A 254 28.83 -3.91 -12.38
N ALA A 255 28.00 -2.94 -12.05
CA ALA A 255 27.24 -2.15 -13.01
C ALA A 255 27.06 -0.69 -12.56
N PRO A 256 28.13 0.07 -12.26
CA PRO A 256 28.04 1.38 -11.61
C PRO A 256 27.36 2.46 -12.46
N ARG A 257 27.33 2.28 -13.79
CA ARG A 257 26.68 3.20 -14.74
C ARG A 257 25.30 2.73 -15.20
N ASP A 258 24.85 1.57 -14.72
CA ASP A 258 23.55 1.02 -15.10
C ASP A 258 22.44 1.85 -14.47
N ARG A 259 21.53 2.35 -15.31
CA ARG A 259 20.46 3.28 -14.90
C ARG A 259 19.52 2.64 -13.89
N LEU A 260 19.17 1.36 -14.04
CA LEU A 260 18.27 0.68 -13.13
C LEU A 260 18.94 0.45 -11.77
N VAL A 261 20.19 -0.02 -11.78
CA VAL A 261 20.98 -0.21 -10.55
C VAL A 261 21.08 1.08 -9.75
N ARG A 262 21.42 2.19 -10.41
CA ARG A 262 21.49 3.50 -9.75
C ARG A 262 20.15 3.95 -9.17
N GLN A 263 19.06 3.72 -9.88
CA GLN A 263 17.71 4.03 -9.38
C GLN A 263 17.35 3.18 -8.17
N MET A 264 17.57 1.86 -8.20
CA MET A 264 17.29 0.98 -7.05
C MET A 264 18.13 1.36 -5.83
N VAL A 265 19.43 1.65 -6.02
CA VAL A 265 20.29 2.08 -4.91
C VAL A 265 19.83 3.41 -4.34
N SER A 266 19.59 4.41 -5.18
CA SER A 266 19.10 5.71 -4.71
C SER A 266 17.75 5.57 -4.01
N ALA A 267 16.82 4.79 -4.56
CA ALA A 267 15.50 4.52 -4.00
C ALA A 267 15.58 3.85 -2.62
N PHE A 268 16.46 2.86 -2.47
CA PHE A 268 16.75 2.20 -1.19
C PHE A 268 17.25 3.20 -0.14
N CYS A 269 18.18 4.06 -0.55
CA CYS A 269 18.81 5.06 0.33
C CYS A 269 17.89 6.24 0.66
N THR A 270 16.89 6.56 -0.16
CA THR A 270 15.91 7.63 0.10
C THR A 270 14.62 7.12 0.72
N GLY A 271 14.44 5.81 0.83
CA GLY A 271 13.20 5.22 1.35
C GLY A 271 12.04 5.28 0.36
N LEU A 272 12.35 5.43 -0.93
CA LEU A 272 11.36 5.35 -2.00
C LEU A 272 10.64 3.99 -1.92
N ASN A 273 9.33 3.97 -2.17
CA ASN A 273 8.49 2.78 -2.06
C ASN A 273 8.34 2.18 -0.64
N THR A 274 8.71 2.92 0.42
CA THR A 274 8.40 2.54 1.80
C THR A 274 7.27 3.41 2.36
N GLY A 275 6.32 2.82 3.09
CA GLY A 275 5.19 3.56 3.67
C GLY A 275 5.60 4.60 4.72
N SER A 276 6.81 4.51 5.29
CA SER A 276 7.34 5.46 6.28
C SER A 276 8.08 6.66 5.67
N GLY A 277 8.44 6.58 4.39
CA GLY A 277 9.30 7.57 3.72
C GLY A 277 10.71 7.65 4.32
N ARG A 278 11.14 6.63 5.07
CA ARG A 278 12.48 6.54 5.67
C ARG A 278 13.37 5.64 4.82
N PRO A 279 14.69 5.93 4.74
CA PRO A 279 15.65 5.02 4.14
C PRO A 279 15.46 3.60 4.68
N MET A 280 15.55 2.59 3.80
CA MET A 280 15.51 1.20 4.26
C MET A 280 16.69 0.90 5.19
N ALA A 281 17.89 1.35 4.81
CA ALA A 281 19.05 1.37 5.69
C ALA A 281 20.04 2.48 5.28
N GLU A 282 20.82 2.95 6.26
CA GLU A 282 21.98 3.80 6.00
C GLU A 282 23.21 2.92 5.72
N ARG A 283 23.76 3.02 4.51
CA ARG A 283 24.96 2.27 4.08
C ARG A 283 26.01 3.19 3.51
N ALA A 284 27.27 2.75 3.49
CA ALA A 284 28.37 3.53 2.93
C ALA A 284 28.12 3.93 1.46
N PHE A 285 27.57 3.02 0.65
CA PHE A 285 27.24 3.31 -0.76
C PHE A 285 26.15 4.38 -0.93
N CYS A 286 25.30 4.62 0.07
CA CYS A 286 24.29 5.68 0.02
C CYS A 286 24.89 7.08 -0.02
N ARG A 287 26.15 7.25 0.42
CA ARG A 287 26.87 8.54 0.34
C ARG A 287 27.45 8.82 -1.03
N HIS A 288 27.44 7.85 -1.94
CA HIS A 288 28.17 7.91 -3.20
C HIS A 288 27.26 7.74 -4.44
N VAL A 289 25.98 7.45 -4.25
CA VAL A 289 25.02 7.32 -5.37
C VAL A 289 24.06 8.50 -5.36
N GLU A 290 24.21 9.37 -6.35
CA GLU A 290 23.27 10.44 -6.59
C GLU A 290 21.95 9.91 -7.19
N PRO A 291 20.79 10.47 -6.78
CA PRO A 291 19.51 10.15 -7.37
C PRO A 291 19.47 10.37 -8.88
N VAL A 292 18.80 9.47 -9.60
CA VAL A 292 18.65 9.59 -11.06
C VAL A 292 17.49 10.54 -11.34
N ASN A 293 17.81 11.77 -11.69
CA ASN A 293 16.81 12.79 -11.99
C ASN A 293 16.06 12.49 -13.30
N TRP A 294 14.82 12.93 -13.36
CA TRP A 294 14.02 12.94 -14.59
C TRP A 294 13.35 14.30 -14.78
N GLU A 295 13.18 14.67 -16.04
CA GLU A 295 12.64 15.97 -16.43
C GLU A 295 11.13 15.88 -16.65
N ILE A 296 10.43 16.95 -16.27
CA ILE A 296 9.05 17.18 -16.67
C ILE A 296 9.00 18.36 -17.63
N PRO A 297 8.32 18.24 -18.79
CA PRO A 297 8.12 19.39 -19.64
C PRO A 297 7.24 20.40 -18.90
N LEU A 298 7.75 21.62 -18.71
CA LEU A 298 6.99 22.75 -18.21
C LEU A 298 6.76 23.72 -19.37
N PRO A 299 5.50 24.07 -19.68
CA PRO A 299 5.22 25.13 -20.64
C PRO A 299 5.85 26.46 -20.21
N PHE A 300 5.80 27.45 -21.10
CA PHE A 300 6.24 28.80 -20.79
C PHE A 300 5.64 29.26 -19.46
N THR A 301 6.49 29.88 -18.64
CA THR A 301 6.15 30.32 -17.30
C THR A 301 6.25 31.84 -17.28
N PRO A 302 5.13 32.56 -17.02
CA PRO A 302 5.17 34.01 -16.90
C PRO A 302 6.14 34.43 -15.78
N ARG A 303 6.94 35.47 -16.03
CA ARG A 303 7.87 36.03 -15.01
C ARG A 303 7.17 36.55 -13.75
N THR A 304 5.87 36.81 -13.83
CA THR A 304 5.02 37.29 -12.74
C THR A 304 4.50 36.18 -11.83
N ALA A 305 4.78 34.91 -12.14
CA ALA A 305 4.27 33.79 -11.37
C ALA A 305 4.91 33.75 -9.96
N PRO A 306 4.11 33.78 -8.89
CA PRO A 306 4.63 33.74 -7.53
C PRO A 306 5.22 32.36 -7.23
N GLN A 307 6.21 32.31 -6.34
CA GLN A 307 6.97 31.09 -6.05
C GLN A 307 6.06 29.91 -5.61
N TRP A 308 5.05 30.19 -4.78
CA TRP A 308 4.10 29.17 -4.31
C TRP A 308 3.34 28.50 -5.46
N ALA A 309 2.96 29.28 -6.48
CA ALA A 309 2.27 28.79 -7.66
C ALA A 309 3.20 27.96 -8.55
N LEU A 310 4.43 28.43 -8.74
CA LEU A 310 5.45 27.73 -9.54
C LEU A 310 5.78 26.36 -8.98
N VAL A 311 6.00 26.25 -7.67
CA VAL A 311 6.32 24.97 -7.03
C VAL A 311 5.10 24.04 -7.07
N GLN A 312 3.88 24.56 -6.83
CA GLN A 312 2.66 23.76 -6.99
C GLN A 312 2.52 23.20 -8.41
N ARG A 313 2.76 24.02 -9.44
CA ARG A 313 2.72 23.60 -10.84
C ARG A 313 3.69 22.44 -11.11
N ARG A 314 4.93 22.55 -10.63
CA ARG A 314 5.94 21.48 -10.76
C ARG A 314 5.53 20.20 -10.04
N LEU A 315 5.08 20.30 -8.79
CA LEU A 315 4.60 19.15 -8.02
C LEU A 315 3.46 18.45 -8.76
N ALA A 316 2.43 19.19 -9.16
CA ALA A 316 1.27 18.66 -9.87
C ALA A 316 1.67 17.97 -11.18
N ARG A 317 2.60 18.56 -11.96
CA ARG A 317 3.10 17.96 -13.21
C ARG A 317 3.91 16.68 -12.99
N ARG A 318 4.70 16.58 -11.92
CA ARG A 318 5.40 15.33 -11.60
C ARG A 318 4.44 14.21 -11.23
N MET A 319 3.47 14.53 -10.37
CA MET A 319 2.42 13.60 -9.99
C MET A 319 1.61 13.16 -11.22
N GLU A 320 1.26 14.11 -12.10
CA GLU A 320 0.53 13.85 -13.34
C GLU A 320 1.30 12.91 -14.27
N ALA A 321 2.62 13.06 -14.40
CA ALA A 321 3.43 12.17 -15.24
C ALA A 321 3.47 10.74 -14.71
N ILE A 322 3.62 10.55 -13.38
CA ILE A 322 3.55 9.23 -12.74
C ILE A 322 2.17 8.61 -12.96
N THR A 323 1.10 9.34 -12.64
CA THR A 323 -0.28 8.87 -12.79
C THR A 323 -0.63 8.57 -14.24
N SER A 324 -0.25 9.42 -15.18
CA SER A 324 -0.51 9.22 -16.61
C SER A 324 0.16 7.97 -17.14
N TRP A 325 1.38 7.68 -16.70
CA TRP A 325 2.03 6.42 -17.05
C TRP A 325 1.21 5.21 -16.57
N TRP A 326 0.75 5.22 -15.31
CA TRP A 326 -0.07 4.12 -14.81
C TRP A 326 -1.39 3.99 -15.57
N VAL A 327 -2.08 5.10 -15.82
CA VAL A 327 -3.41 5.08 -16.44
C VAL A 327 -3.36 4.72 -17.93
N ASN A 328 -2.34 5.20 -18.65
CA ASN A 328 -2.25 5.05 -20.10
C ASN A 328 -1.39 3.86 -20.54
N GLU A 329 -0.30 3.56 -19.83
CA GLU A 329 0.64 2.51 -20.22
C GLU A 329 0.40 1.19 -19.48
N ARG A 330 -0.12 1.24 -18.24
CA ARG A 330 -0.23 0.05 -17.36
C ARG A 330 -1.67 -0.43 -17.15
N GLN A 331 -2.62 0.45 -16.88
CA GLN A 331 -3.96 0.07 -16.43
C GLN A 331 -4.72 -0.74 -17.49
N HIS A 332 -5.00 -2.00 -17.18
CA HIS A 332 -5.65 -2.97 -18.06
C HIS A 332 -7.09 -2.55 -18.41
N PRO A 333 -7.67 -2.90 -19.57
CA PRO A 333 -9.05 -2.55 -19.92
C PRO A 333 -10.11 -2.85 -18.85
N SER A 334 -9.90 -3.89 -18.04
CA SER A 334 -10.78 -4.20 -16.89
C SER A 334 -10.72 -3.19 -15.74
N GLY A 335 -9.68 -2.36 -15.65
CA GLY A 335 -9.46 -1.39 -14.58
C GLY A 335 -8.30 -1.74 -13.63
N GLU A 336 -7.87 -3.01 -13.63
CA GLU A 336 -6.75 -3.51 -12.82
C GLU A 336 -5.41 -2.85 -13.20
N LEU A 337 -4.48 -2.82 -12.25
CA LEU A 337 -3.08 -2.42 -12.38
C LEU A 337 -2.13 -3.62 -12.29
N GLY A 338 -2.64 -4.76 -11.82
CA GLY A 338 -2.05 -6.08 -11.95
C GLY A 338 -1.34 -6.57 -10.70
N GLY A 339 -1.53 -5.93 -9.54
CA GLY A 339 -1.16 -6.46 -8.23
C GLY A 339 -2.29 -7.22 -7.53
N GLU A 340 -3.39 -7.51 -8.24
CA GLU A 340 -4.69 -7.91 -7.68
C GLU A 340 -5.47 -6.71 -7.10
N TRP A 341 -6.78 -6.89 -6.95
CA TRP A 341 -7.70 -5.79 -6.62
C TRP A 341 -7.48 -5.13 -5.26
N GLY A 342 -6.95 -5.84 -4.26
CA GLY A 342 -6.62 -5.25 -2.95
C GLY A 342 -5.47 -4.27 -3.08
N ASP A 343 -4.31 -4.77 -3.51
CA ASP A 343 -3.11 -3.97 -3.68
C ASP A 343 -3.31 -2.83 -4.70
N ASP A 344 -4.09 -3.05 -5.77
CA ASP A 344 -4.33 -2.04 -6.80
C ASP A 344 -5.07 -0.81 -6.28
N VAL A 345 -5.96 -0.94 -5.27
CA VAL A 345 -6.74 0.21 -4.77
C VAL A 345 -5.91 1.16 -3.92
N GLU A 346 -4.79 0.71 -3.35
CA GLU A 346 -3.91 1.54 -2.52
C GLU A 346 -3.38 2.78 -3.27
N ILE A 347 -3.13 2.67 -4.58
CA ILE A 347 -2.66 3.81 -5.39
C ILE A 347 -3.68 4.96 -5.41
N LEU A 348 -4.96 4.67 -5.14
CA LEU A 348 -6.02 5.68 -5.09
C LEU A 348 -5.82 6.68 -3.95
N ARG A 349 -5.02 6.35 -2.93
CA ARG A 349 -4.57 7.29 -1.89
C ARG A 349 -3.69 8.41 -2.49
N SER A 350 -3.07 8.18 -3.65
CA SER A 350 -2.37 9.19 -4.44
C SER A 350 -3.26 9.80 -5.53
N TRP A 351 -4.12 9.01 -6.19
CA TRP A 351 -4.98 9.51 -7.29
C TRP A 351 -6.14 10.37 -6.80
N GLY A 352 -6.74 10.05 -5.65
CA GLY A 352 -7.83 10.83 -5.05
C GLY A 352 -7.43 12.31 -4.85
N PRO A 353 -6.34 12.61 -4.12
CA PRO A 353 -5.85 13.97 -3.97
C PRO A 353 -5.49 14.66 -5.30
N GLN A 354 -5.02 13.92 -6.30
CA GLN A 354 -4.74 14.49 -7.63
C GLN A 354 -6.02 14.83 -8.40
N ALA A 355 -6.96 13.91 -8.47
CA ALA A 355 -8.23 14.08 -9.17
C ALA A 355 -9.06 15.21 -8.55
N LEU A 356 -9.16 15.23 -7.22
CA LEU A 356 -10.05 16.12 -6.48
C LEU A 356 -9.36 17.41 -6.01
N GLY A 357 -8.04 17.38 -5.81
CA GLY A 357 -7.24 18.50 -5.30
C GLY A 357 -6.54 19.27 -6.41
N PHE A 358 -6.07 18.57 -7.45
CA PHE A 358 -5.41 19.20 -8.60
C PHE A 358 -6.28 19.26 -9.86
N GLY A 359 -7.41 18.56 -9.91
CA GLY A 359 -8.26 18.48 -11.11
C GLY A 359 -7.64 17.61 -12.21
N SER A 360 -6.83 16.61 -11.84
CA SER A 360 -6.19 15.70 -12.81
C SER A 360 -7.22 14.83 -13.52
N GLU A 361 -7.32 14.96 -14.84
CA GLU A 361 -8.20 14.13 -15.66
C GLU A 361 -7.68 12.68 -15.76
N ALA A 362 -6.36 12.48 -15.82
CA ALA A 362 -5.77 11.14 -15.83
C ALA A 362 -6.11 10.40 -14.52
N ALA A 363 -5.90 11.04 -13.36
CA ALA A 363 -6.24 10.45 -12.07
C ALA A 363 -7.73 10.14 -11.95
N ALA A 364 -8.60 11.07 -12.38
CA ALA A 364 -10.05 10.88 -12.36
C ALA A 364 -10.49 9.70 -13.24
N ARG A 365 -9.96 9.60 -14.47
CA ARG A 365 -10.24 8.47 -15.38
C ARG A 365 -9.73 7.15 -14.82
N GLY A 366 -8.51 7.13 -14.31
CA GLY A 366 -7.90 5.95 -13.70
C GLY A 366 -8.72 5.42 -12.53
N LEU A 367 -9.10 6.32 -11.62
CA LEU A 367 -9.91 6.01 -10.45
C LEU A 367 -11.27 5.41 -10.84
N ARG A 368 -11.99 6.02 -11.80
CA ARG A 368 -13.28 5.48 -12.29
C ARG A 368 -13.12 4.07 -12.84
N ARG A 369 -12.17 3.86 -13.74
CA ARG A 369 -11.91 2.55 -14.35
C ARG A 369 -11.62 1.48 -13.30
N LEU A 370 -10.79 1.81 -12.31
CA LEU A 370 -10.45 0.89 -11.24
C LEU A 370 -11.65 0.58 -10.34
N ALA A 371 -12.44 1.59 -9.96
CA ALA A 371 -13.62 1.42 -9.13
C ALA A 371 -14.75 0.63 -9.84
N ASP A 372 -14.98 0.87 -11.13
CA ASP A 372 -15.96 0.13 -11.94
C ASP A 372 -15.48 -1.29 -12.25
N GLY A 373 -14.19 -1.44 -12.51
CA GLY A 373 -13.53 -2.72 -12.67
C GLY A 373 -13.68 -3.59 -11.43
N LEU A 374 -13.36 -3.05 -10.26
CA LEU A 374 -13.52 -3.76 -8.99
C LEU A 374 -14.97 -4.17 -8.76
N TRP A 375 -15.92 -3.25 -8.99
CA TRP A 375 -17.35 -3.52 -8.79
C TRP A 375 -17.86 -4.65 -9.69
N SER A 376 -17.31 -4.78 -10.90
CA SER A 376 -17.68 -5.81 -11.88
C SER A 376 -16.81 -7.08 -11.83
N SER A 377 -15.69 -7.06 -11.10
CA SER A 377 -14.72 -8.17 -11.00
C SER A 377 -15.28 -9.45 -10.36
N GLY A 378 -16.38 -9.32 -9.62
CA GLY A 378 -16.89 -10.35 -8.74
C GLY A 378 -16.15 -10.45 -7.40
N VAL A 379 -15.05 -9.75 -7.14
CA VAL A 379 -14.40 -9.78 -5.79
C VAL A 379 -15.36 -9.29 -4.70
N LEU A 380 -16.23 -8.34 -5.03
CA LEU A 380 -17.21 -7.80 -4.11
C LEU A 380 -18.51 -8.62 -4.12
N GLU A 381 -19.02 -8.91 -2.93
CA GLU A 381 -20.38 -9.42 -2.70
C GLU A 381 -21.10 -8.48 -1.73
N HIS A 382 -22.31 -8.05 -2.09
CA HIS A 382 -23.04 -6.98 -1.38
C HIS A 382 -22.25 -5.67 -1.24
N GLY A 383 -21.34 -5.40 -2.18
CA GLY A 383 -20.51 -4.21 -2.20
C GLY A 383 -19.34 -4.23 -1.20
N TYR A 384 -18.96 -5.39 -0.66
CA TYR A 384 -17.82 -5.59 0.25
C TYR A 384 -17.03 -6.85 -0.15
N ASP A 385 -15.77 -7.05 0.29
CA ASP A 385 -15.02 -8.28 -0.06
C ASP A 385 -15.85 -9.51 0.32
N ARG A 386 -15.98 -10.45 -0.62
CA ARG A 386 -16.73 -11.71 -0.40
C ARG A 386 -16.08 -12.62 0.63
N ARG A 387 -14.76 -12.56 0.79
CA ARG A 387 -13.99 -13.42 1.69
C ARG A 387 -14.03 -12.88 3.10
N VAL A 388 -14.15 -13.77 4.08
CA VAL A 388 -13.87 -13.42 5.47
C VAL A 388 -12.37 -13.29 5.64
N SER A 389 -11.90 -12.07 5.85
CA SER A 389 -10.51 -11.75 6.23
C SER A 389 -10.54 -10.71 7.35
N ASP A 390 -9.37 -10.33 7.86
CA ASP A 390 -9.29 -9.21 8.79
C ASP A 390 -9.77 -7.90 8.14
N VAL A 391 -10.20 -6.96 8.99
CA VAL A 391 -10.80 -5.69 8.55
C VAL A 391 -9.86 -4.79 7.77
N GLU A 392 -8.54 -4.95 7.91
CA GLU A 392 -7.58 -4.17 7.14
C GLU A 392 -7.78 -4.52 5.65
N HIS A 393 -7.68 -5.81 5.33
CA HIS A 393 -7.75 -6.30 3.96
C HIS A 393 -9.19 -6.38 3.43
N SER A 394 -10.17 -6.75 4.27
CA SER A 394 -11.56 -6.90 3.81
C SER A 394 -12.21 -5.56 3.47
N ALA A 395 -11.80 -4.48 4.16
CA ALA A 395 -12.35 -3.15 3.94
C ALA A 395 -11.71 -2.44 2.77
N GLU A 396 -10.44 -2.70 2.50
CA GLU A 396 -9.62 -1.97 1.55
C GLU A 396 -10.27 -1.84 0.15
N PRO A 397 -10.65 -2.93 -0.56
CA PRO A 397 -11.16 -2.82 -1.92
C PRO A 397 -12.32 -1.84 -2.04
N THR A 398 -13.29 -1.94 -1.14
CA THR A 398 -14.47 -1.09 -1.14
C THR A 398 -14.20 0.31 -0.61
N THR A 399 -13.45 0.42 0.48
CA THR A 399 -13.23 1.68 1.20
C THR A 399 -12.35 2.61 0.40
N ASP A 400 -11.28 2.11 -0.20
CA ASP A 400 -10.35 2.94 -0.96
C ASP A 400 -10.91 3.30 -2.35
N THR A 401 -12.05 2.71 -2.79
CA THR A 401 -12.69 2.99 -4.09
C THR A 401 -13.99 3.79 -4.00
N GLN A 402 -15.04 3.21 -3.42
CA GLN A 402 -16.42 3.69 -3.61
C GLN A 402 -16.65 5.11 -3.04
N PRO A 403 -16.12 5.46 -1.85
CA PRO A 403 -16.26 6.81 -1.34
C PRO A 403 -15.49 7.86 -2.17
N LEU A 404 -14.30 7.53 -2.68
CA LEU A 404 -13.57 8.44 -3.56
C LEU A 404 -14.28 8.62 -4.91
N LEU A 405 -14.90 7.56 -5.44
CA LEU A 405 -15.76 7.66 -6.63
C LEU A 405 -16.96 8.57 -6.36
N ALA A 406 -17.56 8.49 -5.16
CA ALA A 406 -18.64 9.39 -4.76
C ALA A 406 -18.19 10.84 -4.54
N ALA A 407 -16.93 11.05 -4.19
CA ALA A 407 -16.32 12.38 -4.16
C ALA A 407 -16.17 12.97 -5.57
N LEU A 408 -15.79 12.11 -6.53
CA LEU A 408 -15.55 12.49 -7.92
C LEU A 408 -16.86 12.81 -8.66
N ASP A 409 -17.85 11.93 -8.50
CA ASP A 409 -19.15 11.97 -9.18
C ASP A 409 -20.32 11.99 -8.17
N PRO A 410 -20.45 13.07 -7.36
CA PRO A 410 -21.39 13.12 -6.24
C PRO A 410 -22.86 13.07 -6.64
N ASP A 411 -23.20 13.41 -7.88
CA ASP A 411 -24.57 13.37 -8.38
C ASP A 411 -24.93 12.03 -9.06
N SER A 412 -24.00 11.09 -9.15
CA SER A 412 -24.26 9.77 -9.71
C SER A 412 -25.20 8.94 -8.82
N GLU A 413 -26.39 8.63 -9.32
CA GLU A 413 -27.34 7.77 -8.64
C GLU A 413 -26.80 6.35 -8.48
N GLU A 414 -26.06 5.85 -9.47
CA GLU A 414 -25.44 4.53 -9.42
C GLU A 414 -24.42 4.46 -8.27
N VAL A 415 -23.50 5.43 -8.19
CA VAL A 415 -22.50 5.47 -7.11
C VAL A 415 -23.17 5.58 -5.73
N ARG A 416 -24.24 6.38 -5.62
CA ARG A 416 -25.04 6.46 -4.38
C ARG A 416 -25.75 5.14 -4.06
N ALA A 417 -26.17 4.38 -5.06
CA ALA A 417 -26.75 3.05 -4.87
C ALA A 417 -25.69 2.02 -4.43
N ARG A 418 -24.46 2.09 -4.96
CA ARG A 418 -23.32 1.28 -4.51
C ARG A 418 -23.00 1.54 -3.05
N LEU A 419 -22.86 2.81 -2.65
CA LEU A 419 -22.68 3.18 -1.24
C LEU A 419 -23.80 2.67 -0.34
N LYS A 420 -25.06 2.79 -0.80
CA LYS A 420 -26.21 2.27 -0.06
C LYS A 420 -26.10 0.76 0.14
N LEU A 421 -25.86 0.00 -0.92
CA LEU A 421 -25.74 -1.46 -0.87
C LEU A 421 -24.68 -1.89 0.15
N THR A 422 -23.47 -1.33 0.05
CA THR A 422 -22.38 -1.61 0.97
C THR A 422 -22.72 -1.22 2.41
N SER A 423 -23.42 -0.11 2.62
CA SER A 423 -23.76 0.36 3.96
C SER A 423 -24.72 -0.56 4.70
N GLU A 424 -25.46 -1.44 3.99
CA GLU A 424 -26.31 -2.45 4.64
C GLU A 424 -25.50 -3.45 5.48
N CYS A 425 -24.22 -3.66 5.16
CA CYS A 425 -23.34 -4.54 5.93
C CYS A 425 -23.14 -4.06 7.37
N ALA A 426 -23.23 -2.74 7.63
CA ALA A 426 -23.08 -2.17 8.96
C ALA A 426 -24.04 -2.75 9.99
N TRP A 427 -25.26 -3.11 9.56
CA TRP A 427 -26.29 -3.69 10.43
C TRP A 427 -25.98 -5.13 10.86
N ASN A 428 -25.12 -5.83 10.13
CA ASN A 428 -24.61 -7.13 10.53
C ASN A 428 -23.36 -6.99 11.42
N TRP A 429 -22.52 -5.99 11.16
CA TRP A 429 -21.26 -5.81 11.88
C TRP A 429 -21.46 -5.24 13.28
N ILE A 430 -22.24 -4.17 13.41
CA ILE A 430 -22.50 -3.49 14.68
C ILE A 430 -23.75 -4.08 15.30
N ALA A 431 -23.59 -4.72 16.46
CA ALA A 431 -24.69 -5.37 17.17
C ALA A 431 -24.71 -4.96 18.63
N ARG A 432 -25.90 -5.05 19.23
CA ARG A 432 -26.07 -4.94 20.68
C ARG A 432 -25.45 -6.18 21.36
N GLN A 433 -24.57 -5.93 22.30
CA GLN A 433 -23.79 -6.93 23.02
C GLN A 433 -24.47 -7.30 24.35
N PRO A 434 -24.06 -8.39 25.03
CA PRO A 434 -24.67 -8.82 26.29
C PRO A 434 -24.72 -7.76 27.39
N ASP A 435 -23.75 -6.84 27.43
CA ASP A 435 -23.71 -5.69 28.35
C ASP A 435 -24.63 -4.52 27.92
N GLY A 436 -25.37 -4.68 26.82
CA GLY A 436 -26.31 -3.70 26.30
C GLY A 436 -25.70 -2.64 25.39
N ARG A 437 -24.37 -2.60 25.21
CA ARG A 437 -23.68 -1.63 24.34
C ARG A 437 -23.63 -2.10 22.89
N TRP A 438 -23.38 -1.18 21.95
CA TRP A 438 -23.31 -1.49 20.52
C TRP A 438 -21.87 -1.48 20.05
N ARG A 439 -21.36 -2.63 19.64
CA ARG A 439 -19.96 -2.81 19.19
C ARG A 439 -19.92 -3.66 17.93
N PHE A 440 -18.83 -3.55 17.18
CA PHE A 440 -18.56 -4.54 16.13
C PHE A 440 -18.48 -5.94 16.74
N ARG A 441 -18.98 -6.93 16.02
CA ARG A 441 -18.98 -8.34 16.43
C ARG A 441 -17.62 -9.02 16.31
N GLY A 442 -16.72 -8.49 15.49
CA GLY A 442 -15.38 -9.01 15.30
C GLY A 442 -14.54 -8.16 14.37
N ALA A 443 -13.25 -8.49 14.28
CA ALA A 443 -12.28 -7.84 13.42
C ALA A 443 -11.97 -8.63 12.14
N TRP A 444 -12.63 -9.79 11.97
CA TRP A 444 -12.54 -10.65 10.80
C TRP A 444 -13.93 -10.94 10.24
N PHE A 445 -14.24 -10.41 9.06
CA PHE A 445 -15.59 -10.48 8.52
C PHE A 445 -15.65 -10.22 7.02
N ASN A 446 -16.75 -10.65 6.41
CA ASN A 446 -17.28 -10.06 5.18
C ASN A 446 -18.60 -9.34 5.51
N CYS A 447 -19.40 -8.98 4.51
CA CYS A 447 -20.68 -8.30 4.74
C CYS A 447 -21.64 -9.08 5.67
N ARG A 448 -21.67 -10.42 5.59
CA ARG A 448 -22.70 -11.27 6.24
C ARG A 448 -22.17 -12.20 7.33
N GLN A 449 -20.89 -12.54 7.28
CA GLN A 449 -20.25 -13.54 8.13
C GLN A 449 -19.18 -12.87 8.98
N ILE A 450 -19.10 -13.30 10.24
CA ILE A 450 -18.04 -12.95 11.19
C ILE A 450 -17.29 -14.24 11.51
N ASP A 451 -15.97 -14.19 11.61
CA ASP A 451 -15.19 -15.34 12.06
C ASP A 451 -15.60 -15.74 13.49
N PRO A 452 -15.94 -17.02 13.76
CA PRO A 452 -16.46 -17.45 15.05
C PRO A 452 -15.39 -17.57 16.15
N LYS A 453 -14.09 -17.42 15.82
CA LYS A 453 -13.01 -17.53 16.80
C LYS A 453 -13.12 -16.46 17.90
N PRO A 454 -13.14 -16.86 19.19
CA PRO A 454 -13.25 -15.89 20.29
C PRO A 454 -12.17 -14.82 20.31
N GLU A 455 -10.94 -15.15 19.90
CA GLU A 455 -9.80 -14.23 19.81
C GLU A 455 -9.97 -13.16 18.72
N ARG A 456 -10.88 -13.38 17.75
CA ARG A 456 -11.19 -12.43 16.66
C ARG A 456 -12.47 -11.62 16.92
N ALA A 457 -13.20 -11.91 18.01
CA ALA A 457 -14.38 -11.17 18.46
C ALA A 457 -14.00 -9.85 19.16
N LEU A 458 -13.33 -8.98 18.40
CA LEU A 458 -12.82 -7.68 18.82
C LEU A 458 -13.46 -6.56 17.98
N ASP A 459 -13.78 -5.45 18.63
CA ASP A 459 -14.00 -4.16 17.96
C ASP A 459 -12.68 -3.39 17.97
N VAL A 460 -12.05 -3.24 16.81
CA VAL A 460 -10.75 -2.60 16.63
C VAL A 460 -10.92 -1.25 15.98
N HIS A 461 -10.02 -0.30 16.24
CA HIS A 461 -10.09 1.04 15.64
C HIS A 461 -10.13 1.02 14.09
N LEU A 462 -9.56 -0.01 13.46
CA LEU A 462 -9.61 -0.21 12.00
C LEU A 462 -11.00 -0.55 11.45
N ASN A 463 -11.97 -0.94 12.29
CA ASN A 463 -13.37 -1.10 11.88
C ASN A 463 -13.97 0.19 11.34
N MET A 464 -13.39 1.33 11.70
CA MET A 464 -13.73 2.62 11.08
C MET A 464 -13.49 2.62 9.56
N ARG A 465 -12.48 1.89 9.05
CA ARG A 465 -12.25 1.72 7.60
C ARG A 465 -13.47 1.12 6.92
N ALA A 466 -13.98 0.00 7.44
CA ALA A 466 -15.16 -0.66 6.88
C ALA A 466 -16.41 0.24 6.85
N MET A 467 -16.49 1.23 7.75
CA MET A 467 -17.60 2.18 7.85
C MET A 467 -17.52 3.36 6.88
N GLY A 468 -16.45 3.50 6.10
CA GLY A 468 -16.27 4.56 5.11
C GLY A 468 -17.49 4.80 4.21
N PRO A 469 -18.00 3.77 3.50
CA PRO A 469 -19.20 3.87 2.67
C PRO A 469 -20.45 4.35 3.43
N ALA A 470 -20.64 3.89 4.66
CA ALA A 470 -21.75 4.29 5.52
C ALA A 470 -21.63 5.75 5.98
N LEU A 471 -20.43 6.24 6.30
CA LEU A 471 -20.19 7.64 6.64
C LEU A 471 -20.48 8.56 5.45
N TRP A 472 -20.11 8.15 4.24
CA TRP A 472 -20.41 8.90 3.02
C TRP A 472 -21.91 8.88 2.67
N LEU A 473 -22.58 7.74 2.85
CA LEU A 473 -24.04 7.67 2.70
C LEU A 473 -24.74 8.59 3.71
N ALA A 474 -24.30 8.57 4.97
CA ALA A 474 -24.83 9.43 6.04
C ALA A 474 -24.62 10.91 5.72
N TYR A 475 -23.46 11.29 5.16
CA TYR A 475 -23.21 12.66 4.67
C TYR A 475 -24.25 13.10 3.64
N PHE A 476 -24.51 12.26 2.63
CA PHE A 476 -25.41 12.60 1.53
C PHE A 476 -26.88 12.56 1.88
N ARG A 477 -27.31 11.61 2.71
CA ARG A 477 -28.75 11.32 2.94
C ARG A 477 -29.24 11.72 4.32
N ARG A 478 -28.33 11.87 5.30
CA ARG A 478 -28.69 12.07 6.72
C ARG A 478 -29.69 11.01 7.21
N ASP A 479 -29.50 9.76 6.80
CA ASP A 479 -30.38 8.65 7.19
C ASP A 479 -30.40 8.47 8.71
N LYS A 480 -31.57 8.70 9.31
CA LYS A 480 -31.70 8.73 10.78
C LYS A 480 -31.32 7.42 11.45
N LYS A 481 -31.68 6.28 10.85
CA LYS A 481 -31.39 4.96 11.44
C LYS A 481 -29.89 4.68 11.40
N LEU A 482 -29.24 4.96 10.27
CA LEU A 482 -27.81 4.80 10.15
C LEU A 482 -27.04 5.72 11.10
N VAL A 483 -27.45 6.99 11.21
CA VAL A 483 -26.85 7.95 12.16
C VAL A 483 -27.02 7.46 13.60
N GLU A 484 -28.19 6.91 13.96
CA GLU A 484 -28.42 6.33 15.28
C GLU A 484 -27.53 5.09 15.55
N LEU A 485 -27.34 4.20 14.57
CA LEU A 485 -26.42 3.06 14.68
C LEU A 485 -24.98 3.54 14.93
N LEU A 486 -24.52 4.51 14.14
CA LEU A 486 -23.19 5.11 14.29
C LEU A 486 -23.02 5.79 15.65
N ALA A 487 -24.05 6.50 16.13
CA ALA A 487 -24.03 7.17 17.43
C ALA A 487 -23.90 6.15 18.57
N ARG A 488 -24.74 5.09 18.57
CA ARG A 488 -24.68 4.01 19.56
C ARG A 488 -23.32 3.30 19.57
N TRP A 489 -22.71 3.12 18.40
CA TRP A 489 -21.35 2.59 18.31
C TRP A 489 -20.31 3.57 18.86
N GLY A 490 -20.42 4.86 18.51
CA GLY A 490 -19.56 5.92 19.04
C GLY A 490 -19.64 6.07 20.56
N GLU A 491 -20.80 5.79 21.18
CA GLU A 491 -20.98 5.79 22.64
C GLU A 491 -20.14 4.68 23.32
N SER A 492 -20.06 3.49 22.72
CA SER A 492 -19.24 2.40 23.25
C SER A 492 -17.75 2.75 23.28
N TRP A 493 -17.27 3.41 22.23
CA TRP A 493 -15.89 3.90 22.18
C TRP A 493 -15.65 5.06 23.14
N LEU A 494 -16.65 5.93 23.36
CA LEU A 494 -16.55 7.04 24.31
C LEU A 494 -16.41 6.52 25.75
N GLU A 495 -17.16 5.47 26.09
CA GLU A 495 -17.01 4.77 27.36
C GLU A 495 -15.60 4.17 27.50
N ALA A 496 -15.11 3.48 26.47
CA ALA A 496 -13.77 2.90 26.46
C ALA A 496 -12.65 3.96 26.62
N MET A 497 -12.79 5.13 25.99
CA MET A 497 -11.84 6.25 26.14
C MET A 497 -11.77 6.76 27.59
N ARG A 498 -12.91 6.83 28.29
CA ARG A 498 -13.00 7.40 29.64
C ARG A 498 -12.56 6.44 30.76
N ARG A 499 -12.59 5.12 30.52
CA ARG A 499 -12.03 4.12 31.46
C ARG A 499 -10.53 4.35 31.69
N THR A 500 -10.09 4.10 32.91
CA THR A 500 -8.68 4.30 33.34
C THR A 500 -8.05 3.06 33.97
N ASP A 501 -8.73 1.92 33.87
CA ASP A 501 -8.24 0.63 34.37
C ASP A 501 -6.86 0.31 33.77
N HIS A 502 -6.03 -0.38 34.55
CA HIS A 502 -4.72 -0.90 34.10
C HIS A 502 -3.75 0.18 33.58
N GLY A 503 -3.83 1.39 34.15
CA GLY A 503 -2.92 2.49 33.87
C GLY A 503 -3.16 3.18 32.54
N LYS A 504 -4.33 2.97 31.90
CA LYS A 504 -4.75 3.75 30.72
C LYS A 504 -5.05 5.19 31.12
N PRO A 505 -4.37 6.21 30.55
CA PRO A 505 -4.72 7.60 30.77
C PRO A 505 -6.14 7.91 30.23
N ALA A 506 -6.90 8.70 30.98
CA ALA A 506 -8.17 9.23 30.48
C ALA A 506 -7.94 10.05 29.20
N GLY A 507 -8.83 9.89 28.21
CA GLY A 507 -8.72 10.54 26.90
C GLY A 507 -7.97 9.70 25.86
N LEU A 508 -7.15 8.72 26.27
CA LEU A 508 -6.56 7.77 25.32
C LEU A 508 -7.55 6.66 24.97
N ILE A 509 -7.71 6.46 23.66
CA ILE A 509 -8.61 5.47 23.07
C ILE A 509 -7.84 4.16 22.90
N PRO A 510 -8.27 3.03 23.50
CA PRO A 510 -7.61 1.75 23.27
C PRO A 510 -7.71 1.36 21.79
N SER A 511 -6.76 0.58 21.26
CA SER A 511 -6.77 0.19 19.85
C SER A 511 -7.75 -0.94 19.52
N ALA A 512 -8.19 -1.67 20.55
CA ALA A 512 -9.15 -2.76 20.49
C ALA A 512 -9.96 -2.84 21.80
N VAL A 513 -11.22 -3.27 21.68
CA VAL A 513 -12.06 -3.72 22.81
C VAL A 513 -12.70 -5.04 22.45
N ARG A 514 -12.90 -5.94 23.41
CA ARG A 514 -13.59 -7.20 23.20
C ARG A 514 -15.08 -6.94 22.96
N SER A 515 -15.66 -7.52 21.92
CA SER A 515 -17.03 -7.20 21.49
C SER A 515 -18.06 -7.39 22.61
N ARG A 516 -18.00 -8.52 23.32
CA ARG A 516 -19.04 -8.94 24.27
C ARG A 516 -19.22 -8.03 25.50
N ASP A 517 -18.14 -7.39 25.96
CA ASP A 517 -18.08 -6.72 27.27
C ASP A 517 -17.23 -5.44 27.28
N GLY A 518 -16.61 -5.08 26.15
CA GLY A 518 -15.83 -3.84 26.03
C GLY A 518 -14.48 -3.84 26.74
N GLU A 519 -13.99 -4.99 27.21
CA GLU A 519 -12.68 -5.08 27.85
C GLU A 519 -11.54 -4.80 26.86
N TYR A 520 -10.56 -3.97 27.25
CA TYR A 520 -9.43 -3.61 26.38
C TYR A 520 -8.13 -4.31 26.74
N LEU A 521 -8.06 -5.01 27.87
CA LEU A 521 -7.00 -5.98 28.11
C LEU A 521 -7.27 -7.27 27.33
N ILE A 522 -6.77 -7.31 26.11
CA ILE A 522 -6.85 -8.48 25.23
C ILE A 522 -5.58 -9.30 25.43
N GLY A 523 -5.61 -10.35 26.25
CA GLY A 523 -4.49 -11.28 26.47
C GLY A 523 -3.21 -10.69 27.09
N SER A 524 -3.11 -9.37 27.22
CA SER A 524 -1.91 -8.63 27.62
C SER A 524 -2.20 -7.74 28.83
N GLY A 525 -1.17 -7.52 29.66
CA GLY A 525 -1.23 -6.60 30.81
C GLY A 525 -1.25 -5.12 30.41
N PRO A 526 -0.39 -4.67 29.48
CA PRO A 526 -0.45 -3.30 28.93
C PRO A 526 -1.67 -3.06 28.02
N TRP A 527 -2.45 -2.02 28.31
CA TRP A 527 -3.64 -1.63 27.53
C TRP A 527 -3.35 -1.19 26.10
N ASP A 528 -2.14 -0.67 25.85
CA ASP A 528 -1.71 -0.16 24.55
C ASP A 528 -1.12 -1.25 23.66
N LYS A 529 -1.05 -2.48 24.16
CA LYS A 529 -0.50 -3.64 23.45
C LYS A 529 -1.42 -4.86 23.52
N PRO A 530 -2.59 -4.84 22.87
CA PRO A 530 -3.47 -6.01 22.86
C PRO A 530 -2.79 -7.21 22.16
N GLU A 531 -2.99 -8.42 22.68
CA GLU A 531 -2.69 -9.69 22.00
C GLU A 531 -3.76 -9.99 20.93
N ALA A 532 -3.88 -9.07 19.98
CA ALA A 532 -4.62 -9.30 18.74
C ALA A 532 -3.67 -9.86 17.68
N GLU A 533 -4.22 -10.54 16.67
CA GLU A 533 -3.45 -11.29 15.67
C GLU A 533 -2.43 -10.41 14.91
N TRP A 534 -2.77 -9.16 14.58
CA TRP A 534 -1.92 -8.30 13.76
C TRP A 534 -1.29 -7.12 14.51
N ASP A 535 -0.05 -6.75 14.17
CA ASP A 535 0.67 -5.63 14.80
C ASP A 535 0.06 -4.27 14.49
N TYR A 536 -0.68 -4.12 13.39
CA TYR A 536 -1.43 -2.90 13.11
C TYR A 536 -2.66 -2.73 14.04
N TYR A 537 -2.98 -3.69 14.89
CA TYR A 537 -3.93 -3.53 16.01
C TYR A 537 -3.28 -3.04 17.30
N GLN A 538 -1.95 -2.89 17.35
CA GLN A 538 -1.27 -2.23 18.47
C GLN A 538 -1.67 -0.74 18.51
N TRP A 539 -1.61 -0.14 19.71
CA TRP A 539 -1.96 1.27 19.83
C TRP A 539 -0.99 2.16 19.05
N SER A 540 -1.54 3.10 18.30
CA SER A 540 -0.80 4.15 17.63
C SER A 540 -1.64 5.43 17.53
N GLY A 541 -1.05 6.50 17.01
CA GLY A 541 -1.80 7.72 16.68
C GLY A 541 -3.01 7.46 15.77
N ARG A 542 -2.94 6.43 14.90
CA ARG A 542 -4.05 6.03 14.03
C ARG A 542 -5.27 5.53 14.81
N SER A 543 -5.06 4.92 15.98
CA SER A 543 -6.14 4.48 16.86
C SER A 543 -6.91 5.68 17.42
N GLN A 544 -6.18 6.70 17.87
CA GLN A 544 -6.76 7.96 18.32
C GLN A 544 -7.50 8.65 17.17
N GLU A 545 -6.81 8.84 16.05
CA GLU A 545 -7.29 9.56 14.86
C GLU A 545 -8.56 8.95 14.27
N ALA A 546 -8.68 7.61 14.22
CA ALA A 546 -9.85 6.93 13.65
C ALA A 546 -11.14 7.16 14.45
N ILE A 547 -11.08 6.95 15.76
CA ILE A 547 -12.28 7.07 16.60
C ILE A 547 -12.62 8.55 16.86
N THR A 548 -11.62 9.42 17.01
CA THR A 548 -11.86 10.86 17.09
C THR A 548 -12.53 11.39 15.81
N SER A 549 -12.15 10.89 14.64
CA SER A 549 -12.82 11.21 13.37
C SER A 549 -14.29 10.77 13.32
N LEU A 550 -14.63 9.64 13.95
CA LEU A 550 -16.03 9.19 14.08
C LEU A 550 -16.85 10.20 14.91
N TRP A 551 -16.33 10.67 16.04
CA TRP A 551 -17.06 11.65 16.86
C TRP A 551 -17.20 13.01 16.15
N LEU A 552 -16.19 13.44 15.37
CA LEU A 552 -16.33 14.61 14.51
C LEU A 552 -17.43 14.43 13.46
N ALA A 553 -17.57 13.23 12.89
CA ALA A 553 -18.67 12.91 11.98
C ALA A 553 -20.03 12.96 12.71
N LEU A 554 -20.11 12.38 13.91
CA LEU A 554 -21.33 12.37 14.72
C LEU A 554 -21.75 13.77 15.15
N HIS A 555 -20.81 14.65 15.51
CA HIS A 555 -21.10 16.06 15.74
C HIS A 555 -21.77 16.71 14.53
N ASP A 556 -21.22 16.52 13.32
CA ASP A 556 -21.80 17.07 12.09
C ASP A 556 -23.13 16.41 11.70
N LEU A 557 -23.35 15.14 12.04
CA LEU A 557 -24.55 14.38 11.68
C LEU A 557 -25.72 14.63 12.64
N THR A 558 -25.43 14.86 13.93
CA THR A 558 -26.43 14.99 14.99
C THR A 558 -26.63 16.44 15.45
N GLY A 559 -25.63 17.30 15.27
CA GLY A 559 -25.59 18.64 15.85
C GLY A 559 -25.31 18.68 17.36
N GLU A 560 -25.09 17.53 18.00
CA GLU A 560 -24.88 17.46 19.46
C GLU A 560 -23.45 17.90 19.85
N ALA A 561 -23.35 18.83 20.80
CA ALA A 561 -22.06 19.37 21.27
C ALA A 561 -21.21 18.34 22.02
N ARG A 562 -21.83 17.36 22.68
CA ARG A 562 -21.13 16.30 23.45
C ARG A 562 -20.09 15.54 22.63
N TRP A 563 -20.32 15.39 21.32
CA TRP A 563 -19.38 14.72 20.43
C TRP A 563 -18.12 15.56 20.19
N LEU A 564 -18.27 16.87 20.04
CA LEU A 564 -17.13 17.78 19.90
C LEU A 564 -16.36 17.93 21.22
N GLU A 565 -17.06 17.88 22.36
CA GLU A 565 -16.47 17.82 23.69
C GLU A 565 -15.65 16.54 23.90
N ALA A 566 -16.20 15.38 23.53
CA ALA A 566 -15.50 14.10 23.58
C ALA A 566 -14.21 14.11 22.76
N VAL A 567 -14.21 14.75 21.59
CA VAL A 567 -13.00 14.95 20.79
C VAL A 567 -11.96 15.78 21.55
N GLY A 568 -12.37 16.85 22.22
CA GLY A 568 -11.48 17.65 23.06
C GLY A 568 -10.91 16.87 24.26
N GLU A 569 -11.73 16.05 24.93
CA GLU A 569 -11.28 15.12 25.97
C GLU A 569 -10.21 14.16 25.46
N SER A 570 -10.37 13.68 24.23
CA SER A 570 -9.46 12.75 23.58
C SER A 570 -8.03 13.30 23.43
N PHE A 571 -7.88 14.63 23.41
CA PHE A 571 -6.61 15.34 23.30
C PHE A 571 -6.03 15.81 24.64
N ALA A 572 -6.70 15.55 25.77
CA ALA A 572 -6.30 16.07 27.08
C ALA A 572 -4.87 15.70 27.51
N VAL A 573 -4.34 14.57 27.03
CA VAL A 573 -2.94 14.16 27.28
C VAL A 573 -1.91 15.16 26.73
N LEU A 574 -2.26 15.93 25.69
CA LEU A 574 -1.38 16.94 25.08
C LEU A 574 -1.08 18.10 26.03
N ALA A 575 -1.92 18.35 27.04
CA ALA A 575 -1.65 19.35 28.07
C ALA A 575 -0.50 18.94 29.01
N ARG A 576 -0.12 17.65 29.05
CA ARG A 576 0.90 17.10 29.95
C ARG A 576 1.74 16.03 29.24
N CYS A 577 2.54 16.42 28.26
CA CYS A 577 3.34 15.46 27.49
C CYS A 577 4.55 14.87 28.21
N GLU A 578 4.97 15.37 29.37
CA GLU A 578 6.12 14.81 30.10
C GLU A 578 5.93 13.33 30.48
N PRO A 579 4.85 12.92 31.18
CA PRO A 579 4.60 11.50 31.47
C PRO A 579 4.05 10.72 30.26
N TYR A 580 3.63 11.41 29.19
CA TYR A 580 2.90 10.82 28.05
C TYR A 580 3.61 11.02 26.71
N GLY A 581 4.92 11.25 26.72
CA GLY A 581 5.69 11.70 25.55
C GLY A 581 5.45 10.86 24.30
N ARG A 582 5.50 9.52 24.43
CA ARG A 582 5.26 8.59 23.33
C ARG A 582 3.87 8.73 22.70
N TYR A 583 2.84 8.99 23.50
CA TYR A 583 1.46 9.13 23.03
C TYR A 583 1.26 10.50 22.37
N CYS A 584 1.80 11.57 22.97
CA CYS A 584 1.80 12.90 22.36
C CYS A 584 2.50 12.89 21.00
N GLU A 585 3.67 12.25 20.89
CA GLU A 585 4.38 12.12 19.63
C GLU A 585 3.57 11.34 18.59
N ALA A 586 2.94 10.23 18.99
CA ALA A 586 2.08 9.45 18.10
C ALA A 586 0.88 10.27 17.58
N ILE A 587 0.22 11.05 18.44
CA ILE A 587 -0.89 11.95 18.06
C ILE A 587 -0.42 13.04 17.10
N ARG A 588 0.76 13.65 17.33
CA ARG A 588 1.33 14.68 16.43
C ARG A 588 1.61 14.15 15.03
N ARG A 589 1.96 12.86 14.90
CA ARG A 589 2.21 12.21 13.61
C ARG A 589 0.91 11.91 12.83
N THR A 590 -0.25 12.00 13.48
CA THR A 590 -1.58 11.82 12.88
C THR A 590 -2.51 12.97 13.30
N PRO A 591 -2.32 14.20 12.79
CA PRO A 591 -2.92 15.41 13.37
C PRO A 591 -4.28 15.80 12.77
N GLU A 592 -4.85 15.01 11.85
CA GLU A 592 -5.98 15.43 11.01
C GLU A 592 -7.26 15.71 11.81
N ALA A 593 -7.66 14.81 12.70
CA ALA A 593 -8.81 15.01 13.58
C ALA A 593 -8.59 16.18 14.54
N PHE A 594 -7.35 16.41 14.98
CA PHE A 594 -7.02 17.59 15.79
C PHE A 594 -7.27 18.88 15.01
N TYR A 595 -6.80 18.98 13.75
CA TYR A 595 -7.03 20.16 12.93
C TYR A 595 -8.52 20.43 12.70
N GLU A 596 -9.32 19.38 12.45
CA GLU A 596 -10.76 19.49 12.29
C GLU A 596 -11.47 19.93 13.58
N TRP A 597 -11.11 19.33 14.72
CA TRP A 597 -11.64 19.75 16.03
C TRP A 597 -11.31 21.19 16.33
N ARG A 598 -10.05 21.57 16.15
CA ARG A 598 -9.53 22.92 16.45
C ARG A 598 -10.24 23.99 15.63
N ARG A 599 -10.56 23.69 14.37
CA ARG A 599 -11.33 24.56 13.45
C ARG A 599 -12.79 24.72 13.88
N ARG A 600 -13.43 23.65 14.38
CA ARG A 600 -14.86 23.65 14.76
C ARG A 600 -15.12 24.19 16.16
N SER A 601 -14.23 23.89 17.10
CA SER A 601 -14.37 24.31 18.51
C SER A 601 -13.83 25.71 18.80
N ALA A 602 -12.96 26.23 17.92
CA ALA A 602 -12.15 27.42 18.16
C ALA A 602 -11.24 27.35 19.41
N ASP A 603 -11.13 26.19 20.06
CA ASP A 603 -10.42 26.00 21.32
C ASP A 603 -8.91 25.82 21.10
N ALA A 604 -8.13 26.79 21.60
CA ALA A 604 -6.69 26.89 21.37
C ALA A 604 -5.81 26.11 22.36
N ARG A 605 -6.38 25.39 23.34
CA ARG A 605 -5.63 24.91 24.51
C ARG A 605 -4.49 23.93 24.21
N PHE A 606 -4.48 23.31 23.03
CA PHE A 606 -3.43 22.36 22.62
C PHE A 606 -2.57 22.87 21.46
N ASP A 607 -2.74 24.13 21.02
CA ASP A 607 -2.05 24.68 19.84
C ASP A 607 -0.53 24.60 19.98
N GLN A 608 0.02 24.97 21.14
CA GLN A 608 1.45 24.86 21.41
C GLN A 608 1.94 23.40 21.34
N ALA A 609 1.20 22.47 21.94
CA ALA A 609 1.57 21.05 21.96
C ALA A 609 1.55 20.43 20.56
N MET A 610 0.69 20.91 19.66
CA MET A 610 0.57 20.47 18.27
C MET A 610 1.37 21.32 17.27
N SER A 611 2.06 22.37 17.74
CA SER A 611 2.71 23.37 16.88
C SER A 611 1.75 23.96 15.83
N TYR A 612 0.49 24.17 16.22
CA TYR A 612 -0.57 24.71 15.37
C TYR A 612 -0.70 26.22 15.54
N SER A 613 -1.03 26.94 14.46
CA SER A 613 -1.25 28.40 14.49
C SER A 613 -2.37 28.81 13.55
N THR A 614 -3.36 29.51 14.08
CA THR A 614 -4.48 30.12 13.32
C THR A 614 -4.18 31.55 12.85
N ALA A 615 -3.25 32.24 13.51
CA ALA A 615 -2.92 33.66 13.28
C ALA A 615 -1.86 33.89 12.20
N ALA A 616 -1.49 32.86 11.44
CA ALA A 616 -0.56 33.01 10.32
C ALA A 616 -1.18 33.88 9.22
N SER A 617 -0.44 34.90 8.77
CA SER A 617 -0.80 35.70 7.60
C SER A 617 -0.92 34.82 6.35
N ASP A 618 -1.59 35.32 5.32
CA ASP A 618 -1.65 34.63 4.02
C ASP A 618 -0.25 34.28 3.51
N ASP A 619 0.72 35.19 3.66
CA ASP A 619 2.09 34.97 3.21
C ASP A 619 2.75 33.83 3.99
N THR A 620 2.63 33.79 5.32
CA THR A 620 3.15 32.67 6.13
C THR A 620 2.51 31.33 5.75
N ARG A 621 1.21 31.33 5.41
CA ARG A 621 0.51 30.13 4.92
C ARG A 621 1.05 29.68 3.57
N LEU A 622 1.23 30.61 2.63
CA LEU A 622 1.78 30.33 1.30
C LEU A 622 3.25 29.92 1.35
N GLU A 623 4.05 30.46 2.27
CA GLU A 623 5.44 30.03 2.53
C GLU A 623 5.49 28.57 3.02
N ARG A 624 4.65 28.22 4.01
CA ARG A 624 4.53 26.83 4.48
C ARG A 624 4.12 25.90 3.34
N MET A 625 3.13 26.30 2.55
CA MET A 625 2.69 25.55 1.38
C MET A 625 3.82 25.38 0.35
N THR A 626 4.60 26.43 0.09
CA THR A 626 5.75 26.42 -0.82
C THR A 626 6.82 25.45 -0.36
N ARG A 627 7.15 25.45 0.94
CA ARG A 627 8.12 24.52 1.54
C ARG A 627 7.67 23.07 1.37
N LEU A 628 6.44 22.76 1.79
CA LEU A 628 5.88 21.41 1.69
C LEU A 628 5.83 20.91 0.24
N ALA A 629 5.43 21.77 -0.71
CA ALA A 629 5.42 21.42 -2.12
C ALA A 629 6.83 21.21 -2.68
N THR A 630 7.82 22.01 -2.23
CA THR A 630 9.21 21.90 -2.67
C THR A 630 9.82 20.58 -2.20
N GLU A 631 9.59 20.20 -0.94
CA GLU A 631 10.04 18.93 -0.39
C GLU A 631 9.41 17.74 -1.12
N ALA A 632 8.09 17.79 -1.36
CA ALA A 632 7.39 16.77 -2.11
C ALA A 632 7.87 16.68 -3.57
N GLU A 633 8.03 17.81 -4.26
CA GLU A 633 8.49 17.85 -5.65
C GLU A 633 9.91 17.29 -5.79
N ARG A 634 10.83 17.66 -4.89
CA ARG A 634 12.20 17.10 -4.86
C ARG A 634 12.21 15.60 -4.67
N ARG A 635 11.34 15.07 -3.80
CA ARG A 635 11.19 13.63 -3.58
C ARG A 635 10.70 12.91 -4.84
N LEU A 636 9.78 13.54 -5.59
CA LEU A 636 9.27 12.98 -6.84
C LEU A 636 10.20 13.23 -8.04
N ALA A 637 11.27 14.02 -7.89
CA ALA A 637 12.12 14.44 -9.01
C ALA A 637 13.12 13.38 -9.50
N HIS A 638 13.20 12.24 -8.81
CA HIS A 638 14.16 11.19 -9.10
C HIS A 638 13.50 9.81 -9.18
N ASN A 639 14.22 8.88 -9.80
CA ASN A 639 13.91 7.45 -9.87
C ASN A 639 12.51 7.13 -10.45
N PHE A 640 12.15 7.79 -11.56
CA PHE A 640 10.83 7.63 -12.20
C PHE A 640 10.45 6.17 -12.47
N ASP A 641 11.41 5.33 -12.86
CA ASP A 641 11.16 3.93 -13.20
C ASP A 641 10.72 3.13 -11.95
N MET A 642 11.16 3.55 -10.75
CA MET A 642 10.77 2.95 -9.46
C MET A 642 9.36 3.36 -8.99
N PHE A 643 8.77 4.40 -9.60
CA PHE A 643 7.35 4.71 -9.45
C PHE A 643 6.49 4.04 -10.52
N THR A 644 7.09 3.47 -11.56
CA THR A 644 6.41 3.10 -12.80
C THR A 644 6.81 1.71 -13.28
N SER A 645 7.70 1.61 -14.28
CA SER A 645 7.98 0.36 -15.01
C SER A 645 8.50 -0.77 -14.15
N GLU A 646 9.25 -0.44 -13.09
CA GLU A 646 9.92 -1.43 -12.25
C GLU A 646 9.06 -2.03 -11.14
N VAL A 647 7.89 -1.43 -10.88
CA VAL A 647 7.01 -1.79 -9.76
C VAL A 647 6.54 -3.25 -9.86
N LEU A 648 6.77 -4.00 -8.78
CA LEU A 648 6.33 -5.39 -8.59
C LEU A 648 5.14 -5.54 -7.64
N TYR A 649 4.88 -4.55 -6.79
CA TYR A 649 3.78 -4.52 -5.82
C TYR A 649 3.07 -3.17 -5.92
N THR A 650 1.79 -3.16 -6.27
CA THR A 650 1.04 -1.93 -6.63
C THR A 650 0.68 -1.08 -5.41
N ASP A 651 0.65 -1.68 -4.22
CA ASP A 651 0.51 -1.03 -2.93
C ASP A 651 1.79 -0.29 -2.46
N ARG A 652 2.93 -0.46 -3.15
CA ARG A 652 4.21 0.20 -2.84
C ARG A 652 4.49 1.46 -3.65
N VAL A 653 3.46 2.09 -4.20
CA VAL A 653 3.57 3.30 -5.03
C VAL A 653 3.12 4.56 -4.26
N TYR A 654 4.05 5.17 -3.53
CA TYR A 654 3.75 6.29 -2.61
C TYR A 654 4.18 7.66 -3.13
N TYR A 655 3.23 8.45 -3.63
CA TYR A 655 3.51 9.79 -4.17
C TYR A 655 2.44 10.84 -3.90
N ALA A 656 1.52 10.58 -2.97
CA ALA A 656 0.57 11.57 -2.48
C ALA A 656 1.28 12.81 -1.89
N PRO A 657 0.67 14.01 -1.96
CA PRO A 657 1.19 15.20 -1.30
C PRO A 657 1.16 15.03 0.23
N PRO A 658 2.01 15.73 1.00
CA PRO A 658 1.95 15.71 2.46
C PRO A 658 0.56 16.09 2.99
N VAL A 659 0.11 15.47 4.08
CA VAL A 659 -1.21 15.73 4.70
C VAL A 659 -1.45 17.23 4.93
N ASP A 660 -0.49 17.92 5.54
CA ASP A 660 -0.57 19.36 5.77
C ASP A 660 -0.72 20.17 4.47
N TYR A 661 -0.12 19.70 3.38
CA TYR A 661 -0.24 20.36 2.08
C TYR A 661 -1.66 20.22 1.52
N GLN A 662 -2.28 19.05 1.71
CA GLN A 662 -3.62 18.76 1.21
C GLN A 662 -4.68 19.69 1.86
N LEU A 663 -4.45 20.18 3.08
CA LEU A 663 -5.34 21.19 3.71
C LEU A 663 -5.48 22.46 2.87
N PHE A 664 -4.40 22.90 2.20
CA PHE A 664 -4.42 24.05 1.28
C PHE A 664 -5.13 23.76 -0.04
N LEU A 665 -5.34 22.49 -0.40
CA LEU A 665 -6.14 22.13 -1.57
C LEU A 665 -7.63 22.02 -1.23
N PHE A 666 -7.95 21.51 -0.04
CA PHE A 666 -9.31 21.07 0.28
C PHE A 666 -10.05 21.96 1.30
N GLY A 667 -9.35 22.80 2.06
CA GLY A 667 -9.96 23.59 3.15
C GLY A 667 -10.42 22.74 4.35
N GLY A 668 -9.83 21.55 4.51
CA GLY A 668 -10.16 20.54 5.52
C GLY A 668 -9.41 19.24 5.19
N ALA A 669 -9.67 18.17 5.95
CA ALA A 669 -9.07 16.86 5.66
C ALA A 669 -9.43 16.39 4.23
N PRO A 670 -8.48 15.83 3.48
CA PRO A 670 -8.70 15.44 2.09
C PRO A 670 -9.80 14.38 1.96
N PRO A 671 -10.48 14.27 0.80
CA PRO A 671 -11.39 13.17 0.52
C PRO A 671 -10.67 11.83 0.71
N ARG A 672 -11.24 10.95 1.53
CA ARG A 672 -10.75 9.60 1.82
C ARG A 672 -11.88 8.61 1.96
N GLY A 673 -11.53 7.35 1.72
CA GLY A 673 -12.41 6.20 1.85
C GLY A 673 -12.96 6.02 3.25
N GLU A 674 -12.04 5.99 4.20
CA GLU A 674 -12.21 5.66 5.61
C GLU A 674 -12.57 6.86 6.49
N ARG A 675 -13.11 7.94 5.90
CA ARG A 675 -13.43 9.17 6.65
C ARG A 675 -14.74 9.78 6.19
N TYR A 676 -15.44 10.40 7.13
CA TYR A 676 -16.57 11.28 6.82
C TYR A 676 -16.07 12.53 6.07
N PRO A 677 -16.76 12.99 5.02
CA PRO A 677 -16.36 14.18 4.25
C PRO A 677 -16.25 15.44 5.13
N SER A 678 -15.02 15.94 5.34
CA SER A 678 -14.79 17.18 6.10
C SER A 678 -14.15 18.32 5.30
N PHE A 679 -13.65 18.05 4.09
CA PHE A 679 -13.15 19.04 3.14
C PHE A 679 -14.24 20.04 2.72
N ALA A 680 -13.83 21.28 2.44
CA ALA A 680 -14.73 22.34 2.01
C ALA A 680 -14.86 22.43 0.49
N LEU A 681 -13.80 22.08 -0.24
CA LEU A 681 -13.67 22.29 -1.68
C LEU A 681 -13.09 21.06 -2.37
N SER A 682 -13.50 20.83 -3.62
CA SER A 682 -12.76 20.02 -4.59
C SER A 682 -12.70 20.76 -5.92
N TRP A 683 -11.76 20.38 -6.77
CA TRP A 683 -11.45 21.04 -8.04
C TRP A 683 -11.75 20.08 -9.19
N PRO A 684 -12.91 20.19 -9.85
CA PRO A 684 -13.19 19.39 -11.04
C PRO A 684 -12.14 19.62 -12.12
N PRO A 685 -11.94 18.65 -13.05
CA PRO A 685 -11.00 18.82 -14.15
C PRO A 685 -11.27 20.09 -14.95
N ALA A 686 -10.20 20.83 -15.22
CA ALA A 686 -10.22 22.05 -16.01
C ALA A 686 -9.10 21.98 -17.07
N ARG A 687 -9.37 22.49 -18.27
CA ARG A 687 -8.32 22.62 -19.31
C ARG A 687 -7.25 23.64 -18.91
N ALA A 688 -7.61 24.61 -18.08
CA ALA A 688 -6.71 25.64 -17.60
C ALA A 688 -5.73 25.09 -16.58
N GLU A 689 -4.46 25.48 -16.71
CA GLU A 689 -3.43 25.26 -15.71
C GLU A 689 -3.38 26.45 -14.74
N PHE A 690 -3.68 26.17 -13.47
CA PHE A 690 -3.67 27.19 -12.42
C PHE A 690 -3.22 26.61 -11.09
N ALA A 691 -2.68 27.49 -10.24
CA ALA A 691 -2.37 27.16 -8.85
C ALA A 691 -3.48 27.67 -7.93
N ARG A 692 -3.71 26.95 -6.83
CA ARG A 692 -4.76 27.22 -5.85
C ARG A 692 -4.29 27.06 -4.42
N ALA A 693 -4.78 27.87 -3.51
CA ALA A 693 -4.57 27.72 -2.07
C ALA A 693 -5.83 28.16 -1.33
N VAL A 694 -6.48 27.24 -0.62
CA VAL A 694 -7.57 27.54 0.30
C VAL A 694 -6.95 28.15 1.55
N LEU A 695 -7.21 29.44 1.73
CA LEU A 695 -6.69 30.20 2.86
C LEU A 695 -7.66 30.14 4.04
N GLU A 696 -8.96 30.16 3.78
CA GLU A 696 -9.99 30.11 4.80
C GLU A 696 -11.17 29.29 4.33
N ALA A 697 -11.71 28.45 5.22
CA ALA A 697 -12.88 27.63 4.95
C ALA A 697 -13.77 27.47 6.20
N ALA A 698 -14.90 28.16 6.16
CA ALA A 698 -15.97 28.09 7.14
C ALA A 698 -17.32 27.85 6.44
N PRO A 699 -18.36 27.41 7.17
CA PRO A 699 -19.68 27.17 6.57
C PRO A 699 -20.33 28.43 5.96
N ALA A 700 -19.98 29.62 6.46
CA ALA A 700 -20.51 30.91 5.99
C ALA A 700 -19.52 31.74 5.14
N SER A 701 -18.24 31.36 5.06
CA SER A 701 -17.21 32.11 4.33
C SER A 701 -16.11 31.22 3.76
N LEU A 702 -15.57 31.60 2.60
CA LEU A 702 -14.40 30.97 1.98
C LEU A 702 -13.48 32.03 1.40
N ARG A 703 -12.18 31.75 1.43
CA ARG A 703 -11.16 32.60 0.83
C ARG A 703 -10.07 31.76 0.18
N ILE A 704 -9.83 32.01 -1.09
CA ILE A 704 -8.97 31.19 -1.95
C ILE A 704 -8.00 32.12 -2.68
N ARG A 705 -6.70 31.81 -2.62
CA ARG A 705 -5.69 32.42 -3.47
C ARG A 705 -5.49 31.59 -4.74
N MET A 706 -5.44 32.24 -5.89
CA MET A 706 -5.29 31.56 -7.19
C MET A 706 -4.34 32.31 -8.11
N TYR A 707 -3.70 31.58 -9.01
CA TYR A 707 -2.86 32.12 -10.08
C TYR A 707 -3.05 31.33 -11.36
N SER A 708 -3.39 32.01 -12.46
CA SER A 708 -3.50 31.38 -13.79
C SER A 708 -2.17 31.35 -14.53
N PHE A 709 -1.81 30.21 -15.11
CA PHE A 709 -0.69 30.11 -16.05
C PHE A 709 -1.12 30.34 -17.51
N GLU A 710 -2.41 30.58 -17.74
CA GLU A 710 -2.98 30.75 -19.07
C GLU A 710 -2.66 32.14 -19.65
N PRO A 711 -2.45 32.23 -20.98
CA PRO A 711 -2.19 33.50 -21.66
C PRO A 711 -3.47 34.34 -21.82
N THR A 712 -4.65 33.73 -21.68
CA THR A 712 -5.96 34.37 -21.77
C THR A 712 -6.77 34.12 -20.50
N SER A 713 -7.82 34.92 -20.30
CA SER A 713 -8.76 34.68 -19.21
C SER A 713 -9.47 33.35 -19.42
N VAL A 714 -9.63 32.59 -18.34
CA VAL A 714 -10.27 31.27 -18.34
C VAL A 714 -11.34 31.21 -17.28
N THR A 715 -12.22 30.22 -17.39
CA THR A 715 -13.20 29.91 -16.36
C THR A 715 -12.76 28.63 -15.66
N ILE A 716 -12.79 28.63 -14.32
CA ILE A 716 -12.41 27.48 -13.51
C ILE A 716 -13.61 26.95 -12.73
N PRO A 717 -13.83 25.63 -12.70
CA PRO A 717 -14.85 25.01 -11.88
C PRO A 717 -14.35 24.86 -10.44
N VAL A 718 -15.23 25.14 -9.48
CA VAL A 718 -15.00 24.93 -8.04
C VAL A 718 -16.23 24.24 -7.46
N ARG A 719 -16.01 23.14 -6.76
CA ARG A 719 -17.09 22.40 -6.10
C ARG A 719 -17.04 22.60 -4.59
N PHE A 720 -18.11 23.14 -4.04
CA PHE A 720 -18.30 23.42 -2.62
C PHE A 720 -19.00 22.25 -1.92
N TRP A 721 -18.53 21.88 -0.74
CA TRP A 721 -19.02 20.72 0.03
C TRP A 721 -19.60 21.07 1.39
N ARG A 722 -19.40 22.31 1.88
CA ARG A 722 -19.71 22.67 3.27
C ARG A 722 -20.33 24.04 3.49
N LEU A 723 -20.76 24.73 2.43
CA LEU A 723 -21.53 25.96 2.58
C LEU A 723 -22.89 25.67 3.23
N GLU A 724 -23.30 26.50 4.19
CA GLU A 724 -24.66 26.44 4.74
C GLU A 724 -25.70 26.79 3.68
N PRO A 725 -26.95 26.29 3.80
CA PRO A 725 -28.04 26.72 2.94
C PRO A 725 -28.31 28.23 3.04
N ALA A 726 -27.82 29.00 2.06
CA ALA A 726 -27.98 30.44 1.99
C ALA A 726 -27.68 31.00 0.58
N LYS A 727 -27.94 32.30 0.40
CA LYS A 727 -27.37 33.09 -0.69
C LYS A 727 -25.98 33.59 -0.27
N TYR A 728 -25.07 33.61 -1.22
CA TYR A 728 -23.69 34.05 -1.04
C TYR A 728 -23.34 35.06 -2.11
N ARG A 729 -22.51 36.03 -1.76
CA ARG A 729 -21.84 36.91 -2.70
C ARG A 729 -20.40 36.47 -2.82
N TRP A 730 -19.90 36.45 -4.05
CA TRP A 730 -18.51 36.18 -4.36
C TRP A 730 -17.84 37.39 -4.99
N GLU A 731 -16.57 37.59 -4.67
CA GLU A 731 -15.75 38.68 -5.18
C GLU A 731 -14.37 38.15 -5.55
N LEU A 732 -13.91 38.51 -6.74
CA LEU A 732 -12.57 38.24 -7.23
C LEU A 732 -11.78 39.54 -7.22
N LYS A 733 -10.70 39.60 -6.44
CA LYS A 733 -9.86 40.78 -6.28
C LYS A 733 -8.42 40.48 -6.65
N ASP A 734 -7.70 41.46 -7.20
CA ASP A 734 -6.24 41.38 -7.29
C ASP A 734 -5.58 41.65 -5.91
N LEU A 735 -4.24 41.53 -5.84
CA LEU A 735 -3.50 41.73 -4.58
C LEU A 735 -3.54 43.18 -4.06
N ALA A 736 -3.88 44.16 -4.91
CA ALA A 736 -4.10 45.54 -4.49
C ALA A 736 -5.53 45.76 -3.95
N GLY A 737 -6.35 44.71 -3.90
CA GLY A 737 -7.74 44.77 -3.45
C GLY A 737 -8.72 45.29 -4.50
N ARG A 738 -8.28 45.53 -5.74
CA ARG A 738 -9.17 45.99 -6.82
C ARG A 738 -10.09 44.86 -7.23
N LEU A 739 -11.38 45.14 -7.25
CA LEU A 739 -12.41 44.22 -7.73
C LEU A 739 -12.26 43.98 -9.24
N LEU A 740 -12.14 42.72 -9.62
CA LEU A 740 -12.04 42.28 -11.01
C LEU A 740 -13.36 41.70 -11.52
N ALA A 741 -14.05 40.95 -10.66
CA ALA A 741 -15.36 40.37 -10.94
C ALA A 741 -16.11 40.10 -9.62
N SER A 742 -17.43 40.04 -9.68
CA SER A 742 -18.27 39.64 -8.56
C SER A 742 -19.57 39.03 -9.05
N GLY A 743 -20.26 38.30 -8.19
CA GLY A 743 -21.59 37.80 -8.45
C GLY A 743 -22.20 37.16 -7.22
N GLU A 744 -23.29 36.45 -7.42
CA GLU A 744 -23.99 35.72 -6.37
C GLU A 744 -24.10 34.24 -6.71
N LEU A 745 -24.17 33.40 -5.69
CA LEU A 745 -24.50 31.98 -5.80
C LEU A 745 -25.44 31.58 -4.67
N ARG A 746 -26.18 30.49 -4.87
CA ARG A 746 -27.12 29.96 -3.89
C ARG A 746 -26.79 28.50 -3.58
N ALA A 747 -26.57 28.19 -2.30
CA ALA A 747 -26.17 26.87 -1.83
C ALA A 747 -27.37 26.06 -1.31
N ASP A 748 -28.40 25.85 -2.13
CA ASP A 748 -29.59 25.10 -1.70
C ASP A 748 -29.34 23.59 -1.54
N ARG A 749 -28.37 23.06 -2.30
CA ARG A 749 -27.96 21.65 -2.27
C ARG A 749 -26.45 21.57 -2.34
N LEU A 750 -25.87 20.66 -1.55
CA LEU A 750 -24.46 20.31 -1.60
C LEU A 750 -24.25 18.88 -2.12
N PRO A 751 -23.12 18.62 -2.79
CA PRO A 751 -22.11 19.62 -3.18
C PRO A 751 -22.61 20.54 -4.31
N LEU A 752 -22.15 21.80 -4.30
CA LEU A 752 -22.50 22.83 -5.29
C LEU A 752 -21.33 23.03 -6.26
N LEU A 753 -21.56 22.87 -7.56
CA LEU A 753 -20.60 23.26 -8.59
C LEU A 753 -20.86 24.71 -9.03
N ALA A 754 -19.83 25.56 -8.99
CA ALA A 754 -19.88 26.89 -9.58
C ALA A 754 -18.62 27.17 -10.38
N GLU A 755 -18.72 28.15 -11.27
CA GLU A 755 -17.66 28.55 -12.18
C GLU A 755 -17.23 29.99 -11.92
N PHE A 756 -15.94 30.24 -11.95
CA PHE A 756 -15.37 31.56 -11.68
C PHE A 756 -14.40 31.99 -12.77
N PRO A 757 -14.43 33.27 -13.19
CA PRO A 757 -13.41 33.78 -14.10
C PRO A 757 -12.05 33.84 -13.39
N LEU A 758 -10.98 33.56 -14.12
CA LEU A 758 -9.61 33.65 -13.65
C LEU A 758 -8.77 34.40 -14.71
N PRO A 759 -8.26 35.60 -14.40
CA PRO A 759 -7.51 36.41 -15.35
C PRO A 759 -6.13 35.80 -15.65
N PRO A 760 -5.54 36.09 -16.84
CA PRO A 760 -4.27 35.52 -17.25
C PRO A 760 -3.09 36.06 -16.43
N ALA A 761 -2.13 35.17 -16.12
CA ALA A 761 -0.84 35.49 -15.51
C ALA A 761 -0.90 36.41 -14.27
N LYS A 762 -1.99 36.34 -13.50
CA LYS A 762 -2.27 37.24 -12.37
C LYS A 762 -2.67 36.45 -11.12
N GLU A 763 -2.14 36.91 -10.00
CA GLU A 763 -2.54 36.42 -8.68
C GLU A 763 -3.79 37.15 -8.20
N VAL A 764 -4.79 36.39 -7.78
CA VAL A 764 -6.10 36.89 -7.35
C VAL A 764 -6.60 36.17 -6.10
N THR A 765 -7.47 36.83 -5.35
CA THR A 765 -8.21 36.24 -4.23
C THR A 765 -9.69 36.15 -4.59
N LEU A 766 -10.24 34.94 -4.51
CA LEU A 766 -11.68 34.69 -4.55
C LEU A 766 -12.19 34.60 -3.11
N SER A 767 -13.11 35.50 -2.75
CA SER A 767 -13.81 35.49 -1.46
C SER A 767 -15.28 35.18 -1.70
N VAL A 768 -15.84 34.26 -0.92
CA VAL A 768 -17.26 33.91 -0.93
C VAL A 768 -17.78 34.15 0.48
N HIS A 769 -18.85 34.94 0.65
CA HIS A 769 -19.42 35.27 1.95
C HIS A 769 -20.94 35.18 1.91
N ARG A 770 -21.52 34.64 2.97
CA ARG A 770 -22.95 34.53 3.15
C ARG A 770 -23.56 35.94 3.18
N LEU A 771 -24.64 36.13 2.41
CA LEU A 771 -25.43 37.36 2.47
C LEU A 771 -26.35 37.32 3.71
N PRO A 772 -26.62 38.47 4.35
CA PRO A 772 -27.65 38.55 5.37
C PRO A 772 -28.98 38.02 4.83
N GLY A 773 -29.61 37.13 5.60
CA GLY A 773 -30.85 36.45 5.24
C GLY A 773 -32.07 37.34 5.33
#